data_AF-A0AAD7B0E8-F1
#
_entry.id   AF-A0AAD7B0E8-F1
#
_cell.length_a   1.000
_cell.length_b   1.000
_cell.length_c   1.000
_cell.angle_alpha   90.00
_cell.angle_beta   90.00
_cell.angle_gamma   90.00
#
_symmetry.space_group_name_H-M   'P 1'
#
loop_
_entity.id
_entity.type
_entity.pdbx_description
1 polymer ?
#
loop_
_entity_poly.entity_id
_entity_poly.type
_entity_poly.pdbx_seq_one_letter_code
_entity_poly.pdbx_strand_id
1 'polypeptide(L)'
;MVRNVPDEIIHEILSPGLFVADDAFTAISSSSPTRSSTESSSAILLVSKSWLRVATPLLYHTVILRSKGQAQALAAALRANPTLGRFIKKLRVEGGYAISMHKILQTAKNLTDICFGLQFQLGDNVCGLCRGLPLINPVRVVLAHTVKRGSISEQTRKFVDILVECIPKWKNLTTFVMPHDWQHIPEHRVALSNYLDAPLKAARNLRTLVLFDYELDLFTDAHIPSYIRTIAANLSLQEIRPRAPPSKALASDFLVTVQGDARLSTLIDLRLFGLSDHPFIYPPQLAADPELEDIVWGRVLSFLFRDYTPNDDADQRGRVSPLLVCKRFARLSIPYLYEAPCIRWTRYLPMLSQRLVDEPTLGKHVRRLFLFTYGRVDQVERILVSVPNLLGLTSNGDDGNSLPWKLFDDLSIRFGATLDTFRGFPVQKNHNKMDPAIFSRFERLRSLSWDCETRFYTSSNNCLDRRVEHPRGLVHRKRRLFVLQRTIADAIRLPSLRRLTVTRSADIELFLKEHGKKIEELTIRQSIFHFDIFKHCPSIKVLTINTRSDSAADQLPSMGASESAKLEHKHDSLECIVFQSTHYDSWKSHVNAVEKFLTDFDSTPFPALREIQHPAFRWNNSEKELLKSPWVKWAEKFRENYNIHLVCRRGAQWRLRRVFEPKKVNKKTRK
;
A
#
# COMPACT_ATOMS: atom_id res chain seq x y z
N MET A 1 -6.24 -27.93 -27.45
CA MET A 1 -5.08 -28.57 -28.12
C MET A 1 -3.96 -28.92 -27.12
N VAL A 2 -4.27 -29.28 -25.87
CA VAL A 2 -3.28 -29.66 -24.84
C VAL A 2 -3.80 -30.91 -24.14
N ARG A 3 -3.80 -32.07 -24.83
CA ARG A 3 -4.41 -33.29 -24.28
C ARG A 3 -3.45 -34.18 -23.47
N ASN A 4 -2.14 -33.98 -23.55
CA ASN A 4 -1.14 -34.87 -22.94
C ASN A 4 0.03 -34.11 -22.31
N VAL A 5 -0.22 -33.17 -21.39
CA VAL A 5 0.87 -32.60 -20.58
C VAL A 5 1.05 -33.49 -19.34
N PRO A 6 2.27 -33.99 -19.06
CA PRO A 6 2.56 -34.75 -17.85
C PRO A 6 2.20 -33.95 -16.58
N ASP A 7 1.84 -34.66 -15.51
CA ASP A 7 1.42 -34.02 -14.26
C ASP A 7 2.54 -33.15 -13.64
N GLU A 8 3.79 -33.53 -13.83
CA GLU A 8 4.98 -32.83 -13.36
C GLU A 8 5.09 -31.45 -14.00
N ILE A 9 4.84 -31.37 -15.31
CA ILE A 9 4.85 -30.11 -16.05
C ILE A 9 3.64 -29.25 -15.67
N ILE A 10 2.46 -29.86 -15.48
CA ILE A 10 1.30 -29.13 -14.94
C ILE A 10 1.63 -28.58 -13.54
N HIS A 11 2.28 -29.37 -12.69
CA HIS A 11 2.66 -28.97 -11.35
C HIS A 11 3.62 -27.78 -11.38
N GLU A 12 4.65 -27.82 -12.23
CA GLU A 12 5.63 -26.74 -12.39
C GLU A 12 4.98 -25.44 -12.92
N ILE A 13 4.06 -25.55 -13.89
CA ILE A 13 3.29 -24.42 -14.41
C ILE A 13 2.41 -23.79 -13.33
N LEU A 14 1.76 -24.63 -12.51
CA LEU A 14 0.79 -24.16 -11.51
C LEU A 14 1.42 -23.67 -10.22
N SER A 15 2.61 -24.16 -9.87
CA SER A 15 3.26 -23.88 -8.59
C SER A 15 3.44 -22.37 -8.33
N PRO A 16 3.96 -21.54 -9.26
CA PRO A 16 4.10 -20.11 -9.03
C PRO A 16 2.79 -19.38 -8.74
N GLY A 17 1.67 -19.85 -9.30
CA GLY A 17 0.35 -19.23 -9.15
C GLY A 17 -0.45 -19.72 -7.93
N LEU A 18 -0.16 -20.92 -7.42
CA LEU A 18 -0.88 -21.54 -6.31
C LEU A 18 -0.07 -21.59 -5.00
N PHE A 19 1.26 -21.57 -5.09
CA PHE A 19 2.13 -21.61 -3.92
C PHE A 19 2.22 -20.24 -3.26
N VAL A 20 2.14 -20.22 -1.92
CA VAL A 20 2.33 -19.01 -1.13
C VAL A 20 3.71 -19.06 -0.49
N ALA A 21 4.59 -18.14 -0.90
CA ALA A 21 5.91 -17.98 -0.28
C ALA A 21 5.79 -17.77 1.24
N ASP A 22 6.77 -18.25 2.00
CA ASP A 22 6.70 -18.27 3.46
C ASP A 22 6.60 -16.86 4.07
N ASP A 23 7.30 -15.88 3.49
CA ASP A 23 7.20 -14.48 3.89
C ASP A 23 5.80 -13.92 3.64
N ALA A 24 5.18 -14.27 2.52
CA ALA A 24 3.80 -13.89 2.23
C ALA A 24 2.79 -14.57 3.17
N PHE A 25 3.04 -15.83 3.54
CA PHE A 25 2.23 -16.58 4.51
C PHE A 25 2.27 -15.91 5.89
N THR A 26 3.43 -15.42 6.32
CA THR A 26 3.61 -14.79 7.64
C THR A 26 3.37 -13.27 7.66
N ALA A 27 3.26 -12.60 6.51
CA ALA A 27 3.01 -11.16 6.42
C ALA A 27 1.53 -10.81 6.68
N ILE A 28 1.20 -10.40 7.91
CA ILE A 28 -0.16 -9.94 8.31
C ILE A 28 -0.43 -8.46 8.00
N SER A 29 0.53 -7.75 7.40
CA SER A 29 0.38 -6.34 7.06
C SER A 29 -0.81 -6.09 6.12
N SER A 30 -1.34 -4.86 6.19
CA SER A 30 -2.44 -4.46 5.31
C SER A 30 -2.07 -4.50 3.82
N SER A 31 -0.77 -4.46 3.53
CA SER A 31 -0.09 -4.52 2.23
C SER A 31 0.33 -5.94 1.79
N SER A 32 -0.09 -6.99 2.50
CA SER A 32 0.29 -8.37 2.15
C SER A 32 0.03 -8.68 0.65
N PRO A 33 1.03 -9.20 -0.10
CA PRO A 33 0.92 -9.44 -1.54
C PRO A 33 -0.26 -10.34 -1.93
N THR A 34 -0.64 -11.24 -1.03
CA THR A 34 -1.75 -12.17 -1.23
C THR A 34 -3.14 -11.51 -1.14
N ARG A 35 -3.22 -10.18 -0.97
CA ARG A 35 -4.48 -9.41 -0.99
C ARG A 35 -4.84 -8.86 -2.37
N SER A 36 -3.88 -8.77 -3.30
CA SER A 36 -4.10 -8.13 -4.61
C SER A 36 -4.54 -9.08 -5.72
N SER A 37 -4.66 -10.38 -5.48
CA SER A 37 -5.18 -11.32 -6.49
C SER A 37 -6.65 -11.00 -6.80
N THR A 38 -6.88 -10.46 -7.99
CA THR A 38 -8.23 -10.16 -8.50
C THR A 38 -8.98 -11.43 -8.92
N GLU A 39 -8.24 -12.49 -9.24
CA GLU A 39 -8.77 -13.77 -9.69
C GLU A 39 -8.81 -14.80 -8.55
N SER A 40 -9.80 -15.69 -8.63
CA SER A 40 -9.93 -16.80 -7.70
C SER A 40 -9.06 -17.96 -8.16
N SER A 41 -8.12 -18.40 -7.32
CA SER A 41 -7.26 -19.55 -7.58
C SER A 41 -8.05 -20.85 -7.85
N SER A 42 -9.33 -20.92 -7.49
CA SER A 42 -10.19 -22.06 -7.81
C SER A 42 -10.58 -22.15 -9.29
N ALA A 43 -10.47 -21.07 -10.08
CA ALA A 43 -10.76 -21.11 -11.51
C ALA A 43 -9.81 -22.07 -12.25
N ILE A 44 -8.57 -22.22 -11.76
CA ILE A 44 -7.57 -23.16 -12.27
C ILE A 44 -8.07 -24.61 -12.19
N LEU A 45 -8.91 -24.94 -11.20
CA LEU A 45 -9.46 -26.30 -11.04
C LEU A 45 -10.47 -26.67 -12.13
N LEU A 46 -10.99 -25.69 -12.88
CA LEU A 46 -12.06 -25.90 -13.87
C LEU A 46 -11.51 -26.12 -15.30
N VAL A 47 -10.19 -26.10 -15.49
CA VAL A 47 -9.56 -26.20 -16.83
C VAL A 47 -9.69 -27.62 -17.40
N SER A 48 -9.28 -28.64 -16.64
CA SER A 48 -9.34 -30.05 -17.05
C SER A 48 -9.26 -31.00 -15.85
N LYS A 49 -9.54 -32.30 -16.05
CA LYS A 49 -9.41 -33.31 -14.98
C LYS A 49 -7.97 -33.46 -14.47
N SER A 50 -6.97 -33.38 -15.36
CA SER A 50 -5.55 -33.45 -14.96
C SER A 50 -5.16 -32.21 -14.14
N TRP A 51 -5.59 -31.02 -14.56
CA TRP A 51 -5.39 -29.79 -13.79
C TRP A 51 -6.06 -29.87 -12.43
N LEU A 52 -7.32 -30.30 -12.35
CA LEU A 52 -8.01 -30.51 -11.08
C LEU A 52 -7.22 -31.43 -10.14
N ARG A 53 -6.73 -32.57 -10.66
CA ARG A 53 -5.97 -33.56 -9.88
C ARG A 53 -4.64 -32.98 -9.35
N VAL A 54 -3.87 -32.29 -10.18
CA VAL A 54 -2.55 -31.72 -9.81
C VAL A 54 -2.68 -30.45 -8.97
N ALA A 55 -3.64 -29.60 -9.28
CA ALA A 55 -3.85 -28.32 -8.60
C ALA A 55 -4.49 -28.47 -7.22
N THR A 56 -5.28 -29.52 -6.98
CA THR A 56 -5.99 -29.68 -5.69
C THR A 56 -5.03 -29.75 -4.50
N PRO A 57 -3.99 -30.61 -4.49
CA PRO A 57 -3.00 -30.59 -3.40
C PRO A 57 -2.31 -29.24 -3.23
N LEU A 58 -1.93 -28.58 -4.33
CA LEU A 58 -1.27 -27.27 -4.32
C LEU A 58 -2.15 -26.18 -3.72
N LEU A 59 -3.42 -26.11 -4.13
CA LEU A 59 -4.38 -25.13 -3.66
C LEU A 59 -4.67 -25.28 -2.16
N TYR A 60 -4.77 -26.51 -1.66
CA TYR A 60 -5.04 -26.79 -0.25
C TYR A 60 -3.78 -26.78 0.62
N HIS A 61 -2.58 -26.79 0.03
CA HIS A 61 -1.31 -26.82 0.76
C HIS A 61 -1.19 -25.67 1.77
N THR A 62 -1.50 -24.45 1.32
CA THR A 62 -1.45 -23.24 2.15
C THR A 62 -2.80 -22.51 2.12
N VAL A 63 -3.51 -22.59 3.23
CA VAL A 63 -4.84 -21.98 3.38
C VAL A 63 -4.71 -20.68 4.17
N ILE A 64 -5.25 -19.59 3.63
CA ILE A 64 -5.35 -18.29 4.31
C ILE A 64 -6.82 -17.93 4.51
N LEU A 65 -7.26 -17.86 5.76
CA LEU A 65 -8.62 -17.49 6.15
C LEU A 65 -8.64 -16.04 6.64
N ARG A 66 -9.33 -15.16 5.92
CA ARG A 66 -9.51 -13.73 6.23
C ARG A 66 -10.94 -13.32 6.47
N SER A 67 -11.86 -14.28 6.36
CA SER A 67 -13.28 -14.04 6.51
C SER A 67 -13.99 -15.27 7.03
N LYS A 68 -15.10 -15.02 7.73
CA LYS A 68 -16.04 -16.05 8.17
C LYS A 68 -16.56 -16.89 7.00
N GLY A 69 -16.84 -16.26 5.85
CA GLY A 69 -17.29 -16.94 4.64
C GLY A 69 -16.27 -17.96 4.11
N GLN A 70 -14.99 -17.58 4.02
CA GLN A 70 -13.92 -18.51 3.64
C GLN A 70 -13.82 -19.70 4.61
N ALA A 71 -13.86 -19.44 5.92
CA ALA A 71 -13.80 -20.50 6.92
C ALA A 71 -15.02 -21.45 6.84
N GLN A 72 -16.22 -20.91 6.63
CA GLN A 72 -17.43 -21.72 6.44
C GLN A 72 -17.37 -22.56 5.15
N ALA A 73 -16.94 -21.96 4.04
CA ALA A 73 -16.80 -22.65 2.76
C ALA A 73 -15.77 -23.79 2.86
N LEU A 74 -14.62 -23.54 3.49
CA LEU A 74 -13.62 -24.57 3.72
C LEU A 74 -14.15 -25.68 4.63
N ALA A 75 -14.79 -25.33 5.75
CA ALA A 75 -15.38 -26.31 6.66
C ALA A 75 -16.49 -27.16 6.00
N ALA A 76 -17.21 -26.60 5.02
CA ALA A 76 -18.18 -27.33 4.22
C ALA A 76 -17.51 -28.27 3.22
N ALA A 77 -16.49 -27.79 2.50
CA ALA A 77 -15.70 -28.59 1.56
C ALA A 77 -15.01 -29.77 2.26
N LEU A 78 -14.40 -29.54 3.43
CA LEU A 78 -13.77 -30.59 4.24
C LEU A 78 -14.78 -31.59 4.80
N ARG A 79 -16.03 -31.16 5.08
CA ARG A 79 -17.08 -32.10 5.50
C ARG A 79 -17.55 -32.97 4.34
N ALA A 80 -17.70 -32.38 3.15
CA ALA A 80 -18.10 -33.11 1.95
C ALA A 80 -16.99 -34.07 1.48
N ASN A 81 -15.73 -33.68 1.64
CA ASN A 81 -14.58 -34.51 1.31
C ASN A 81 -13.46 -34.35 2.36
N PRO A 82 -13.48 -35.18 3.42
CA PRO A 82 -12.47 -35.13 4.49
C PRO A 82 -11.04 -35.37 4.01
N THR A 83 -10.85 -36.06 2.89
CA THR A 83 -9.51 -36.32 2.35
C THR A 83 -8.78 -35.05 1.94
N LEU A 84 -9.50 -33.96 1.63
CA LEU A 84 -8.88 -32.66 1.34
C LEU A 84 -8.11 -32.09 2.54
N GLY A 85 -8.51 -32.43 3.77
CA GLY A 85 -7.84 -31.97 4.98
C GLY A 85 -6.40 -32.49 5.10
N ARG A 86 -6.08 -33.63 4.47
CA ARG A 86 -4.72 -34.19 4.48
C ARG A 86 -3.71 -33.36 3.69
N PHE A 87 -4.19 -32.54 2.76
CA PHE A 87 -3.36 -31.65 1.94
C PHE A 87 -3.05 -30.34 2.65
N ILE A 88 -3.79 -29.96 3.69
CA ILE A 88 -3.55 -28.73 4.45
C ILE A 88 -2.30 -28.90 5.31
N LYS A 89 -1.22 -28.22 4.93
CA LYS A 89 0.05 -28.19 5.67
C LYS A 89 0.24 -26.87 6.41
N LYS A 90 -0.13 -25.75 5.78
CA LYS A 90 -0.04 -24.41 6.35
C LYS A 90 -1.43 -23.78 6.46
N LEU A 91 -1.76 -23.24 7.64
CA LEU A 91 -3.03 -22.56 7.89
C LEU A 91 -2.78 -21.20 8.54
N ARG A 92 -3.23 -20.13 7.90
CA ARG A 92 -3.26 -18.78 8.46
C ARG A 92 -4.69 -18.35 8.76
N VAL A 93 -4.91 -17.77 9.93
CA VAL A 93 -6.22 -17.33 10.41
C VAL A 93 -6.17 -15.87 10.87
N GLU A 94 -6.87 -14.98 10.18
CA GLU A 94 -7.00 -13.55 10.50
C GLU A 94 -8.39 -13.24 11.12
N GLY A 95 -8.72 -13.87 12.25
CA GLY A 95 -9.98 -13.62 12.98
C GLY A 95 -10.58 -14.84 13.68
N GLY A 96 -11.70 -14.62 14.39
CA GLY A 96 -12.41 -15.64 15.18
C GLY A 96 -13.65 -16.19 14.47
N TYR A 97 -13.50 -17.27 13.70
CA TYR A 97 -14.58 -17.80 12.83
C TYR A 97 -15.46 -18.89 13.46
N ALA A 98 -15.60 -18.89 14.80
CA ALA A 98 -16.48 -19.77 15.56
C ALA A 98 -16.30 -21.27 15.18
N ILE A 99 -17.40 -22.04 15.18
CA ILE A 99 -17.42 -23.50 15.00
C ILE A 99 -16.77 -24.00 13.70
N SER A 100 -16.65 -23.16 12.67
CA SER A 100 -15.98 -23.54 11.42
C SER A 100 -14.51 -23.89 11.66
N MET A 101 -13.84 -23.16 12.55
CA MET A 101 -12.43 -23.43 12.86
C MET A 101 -12.23 -24.78 13.54
N HIS A 102 -13.14 -25.17 14.44
CA HIS A 102 -13.08 -26.49 15.07
C HIS A 102 -13.13 -27.60 14.01
N LYS A 103 -14.06 -27.50 13.05
CA LYS A 103 -14.21 -28.50 11.98
C LYS A 103 -12.99 -28.57 11.07
N ILE A 104 -12.41 -27.42 10.74
CA ILE A 104 -11.18 -27.35 9.92
C ILE A 104 -10.03 -28.03 10.65
N LEU A 105 -9.76 -27.64 11.91
CA LEU A 105 -8.66 -28.18 12.71
C LEU A 105 -8.86 -29.67 13.05
N GLN A 106 -10.12 -30.11 13.19
CA GLN A 106 -10.44 -31.54 13.37
C GLN A 106 -10.04 -32.37 12.14
N THR A 107 -10.15 -31.82 10.93
CA THR A 107 -9.88 -32.55 9.67
C THR A 107 -8.43 -32.38 9.19
N ALA A 108 -7.80 -31.24 9.48
CA ALA A 108 -6.43 -30.91 9.06
C ALA A 108 -5.37 -31.58 9.97
N LYS A 109 -5.33 -32.92 9.99
CA LYS A 109 -4.42 -33.70 10.85
C LYS A 109 -2.94 -33.56 10.48
N ASN A 110 -2.66 -33.15 9.25
CA ASN A 110 -1.31 -32.98 8.71
C ASN A 110 -0.79 -31.54 8.83
N LEU A 111 -1.45 -30.71 9.65
CA LEU A 111 -1.10 -29.31 9.79
C LEU A 111 0.26 -29.15 10.49
N THR A 112 1.26 -28.69 9.75
CA THR A 112 2.62 -28.44 10.24
C THR A 112 2.80 -26.99 10.68
N ASP A 113 2.16 -26.04 10.02
CA ASP A 113 2.36 -24.62 10.25
C ASP A 113 1.04 -23.92 10.52
N ILE A 114 0.96 -23.19 11.62
CA ILE A 114 -0.20 -22.38 11.93
C ILE A 114 0.19 -20.92 12.20
N CYS A 115 -0.50 -20.00 11.57
CA CYS A 115 -0.30 -18.56 11.72
C CYS A 115 -1.57 -17.88 12.22
N PHE A 116 -1.47 -17.13 13.32
CA PHE A 116 -2.60 -16.45 13.94
C PHE A 116 -2.45 -14.94 13.87
N GLY A 117 -3.42 -14.28 13.24
CA GLY A 117 -3.65 -12.86 13.40
C GLY A 117 -4.42 -12.58 14.68
N LEU A 118 -3.80 -11.93 15.66
CA LEU A 118 -4.40 -11.63 16.97
C LEU A 118 -5.39 -10.44 16.95
N GLN A 119 -5.77 -9.96 15.76
CA GLN A 119 -6.77 -8.92 15.56
C GLN A 119 -8.18 -9.52 15.49
N PHE A 120 -8.78 -9.80 16.65
CA PHE A 120 -10.19 -10.19 16.69
C PHE A 120 -11.09 -8.93 16.63
N GLN A 121 -12.01 -8.93 15.68
CA GLN A 121 -12.98 -7.85 15.50
C GLN A 121 -14.14 -7.96 16.51
N LEU A 122 -14.87 -6.86 16.73
CA LEU A 122 -16.08 -6.90 17.55
C LEU A 122 -17.11 -7.84 16.91
N GLY A 123 -17.43 -8.95 17.59
CA GLY A 123 -18.33 -9.99 17.09
C GLY A 123 -17.63 -11.25 16.57
N ASP A 124 -16.30 -11.26 16.50
CA ASP A 124 -15.54 -12.49 16.35
C ASP A 124 -15.79 -13.42 17.53
N ASN A 125 -15.73 -14.73 17.27
CA ASN A 125 -15.91 -15.76 18.28
C ASN A 125 -14.78 -16.79 18.16
N VAL A 126 -13.94 -16.86 19.19
CA VAL A 126 -12.78 -17.76 19.21
C VAL A 126 -13.09 -19.17 19.70
N CYS A 127 -14.33 -19.48 20.13
CA CYS A 127 -14.66 -20.77 20.75
C CYS A 127 -14.30 -21.98 19.88
N GLY A 128 -14.41 -21.87 18.55
CA GLY A 128 -14.01 -22.97 17.67
C GLY A 128 -12.50 -23.10 17.49
N LEU A 129 -11.73 -22.01 17.60
CA LEU A 129 -10.27 -22.08 17.72
C LEU A 129 -9.90 -22.76 19.04
N CYS A 130 -10.48 -22.29 20.16
CA CYS A 130 -10.24 -22.84 21.49
C CYS A 130 -10.49 -24.36 21.56
N ARG A 131 -11.57 -24.84 20.93
CA ARG A 131 -11.88 -26.28 20.87
C ARG A 131 -11.00 -27.06 19.90
N GLY A 132 -10.54 -26.43 18.82
CA GLY A 132 -9.76 -27.09 17.77
C GLY A 132 -8.26 -27.16 18.05
N LEU A 133 -7.69 -26.20 18.78
CA LEU A 133 -6.26 -26.15 19.09
C LEU A 133 -5.73 -27.41 19.80
N PRO A 134 -6.44 -28.02 20.76
CA PRO A 134 -6.00 -29.28 21.37
C PRO A 134 -5.98 -30.48 20.39
N LEU A 135 -6.61 -30.37 19.21
CA LEU A 135 -6.74 -31.47 18.24
C LEU A 135 -5.60 -31.52 17.20
N ILE A 136 -4.70 -30.54 17.24
CA ILE A 136 -3.56 -30.41 16.33
C ILE A 136 -2.24 -30.50 17.09
N ASN A 137 -1.16 -30.75 16.36
CA ASN A 137 0.19 -30.85 16.90
C ASN A 137 1.17 -30.20 15.90
N PRO A 138 1.14 -28.87 15.76
CA PRO A 138 1.91 -28.16 14.74
C PRO A 138 3.41 -28.25 15.01
N VAL A 139 4.20 -28.14 13.94
CA VAL A 139 5.66 -28.00 13.97
C VAL A 139 6.06 -26.55 14.22
N ARG A 140 5.35 -25.61 13.58
CA ARG A 140 5.60 -24.19 13.68
C ARG A 140 4.34 -23.41 14.00
N VAL A 141 4.45 -22.50 14.98
CA VAL A 141 3.41 -21.54 15.34
C VAL A 141 3.93 -20.14 15.10
N VAL A 142 3.14 -19.34 14.38
CA VAL A 142 3.42 -17.93 14.10
C VAL A 142 2.32 -17.10 14.72
N LEU A 143 2.65 -16.30 15.72
CA LEU A 143 1.76 -15.23 16.14
C LEU A 143 2.07 -14.00 15.30
N ALA A 144 1.06 -13.29 14.89
CA ALA A 144 1.23 -11.98 14.29
C ALA A 144 0.15 -11.05 14.80
N HIS A 145 0.58 -9.88 15.22
CA HIS A 145 -0.29 -8.82 15.68
C HIS A 145 -0.22 -7.69 14.66
N THR A 146 -1.27 -6.91 14.60
CA THR A 146 -1.29 -5.64 13.89
C THR A 146 -2.08 -4.77 14.85
N VAL A 147 -1.46 -3.78 15.48
CA VAL A 147 -2.18 -2.99 16.50
C VAL A 147 -3.04 -1.96 15.79
N LYS A 148 -4.33 -1.92 16.13
CA LYS A 148 -5.06 -0.65 16.17
C LYS A 148 -5.05 -0.20 17.63
N ARG A 149 -4.79 1.08 17.90
CA ARG A 149 -4.77 1.64 19.26
C ARG A 149 -5.97 1.13 20.08
N GLY A 150 -5.75 0.36 21.14
CA GLY A 150 -6.81 -0.23 21.96
C GLY A 150 -6.35 -1.39 22.84
N SER A 151 -7.10 -1.68 23.90
CA SER A 151 -6.84 -2.76 24.86
C SER A 151 -7.00 -4.16 24.25
N ILE A 152 -6.30 -5.15 24.82
CA ILE A 152 -6.44 -6.56 24.43
C ILE A 152 -7.90 -6.99 24.65
N SER A 153 -8.57 -7.39 23.56
CA SER A 153 -9.97 -7.83 23.61
C SER A 153 -10.14 -9.07 24.49
N GLU A 154 -11.32 -9.26 25.07
CA GLU A 154 -11.66 -10.47 25.83
C GLU A 154 -11.51 -11.74 24.98
N GLN A 155 -11.83 -11.66 23.69
CA GLN A 155 -11.65 -12.78 22.76
C GLN A 155 -10.16 -13.12 22.55
N THR A 156 -9.30 -12.10 22.49
CA THR A 156 -7.85 -12.30 22.41
C THR A 156 -7.33 -12.98 23.67
N ARG A 157 -7.74 -12.53 24.87
CA ARG A 157 -7.38 -13.17 26.13
C ARG A 157 -7.80 -14.63 26.19
N LYS A 158 -9.08 -14.92 25.93
CA LYS A 158 -9.62 -16.30 25.88
C LYS A 158 -8.86 -17.21 24.91
N PHE A 159 -8.45 -16.68 23.77
CA PHE A 159 -7.66 -17.42 22.79
C PHE A 159 -6.24 -17.70 23.29
N VAL A 160 -5.59 -16.70 23.88
CA VAL A 160 -4.25 -16.81 24.46
C VAL A 160 -4.24 -17.80 25.62
N ASP A 161 -5.22 -17.78 26.51
CA ASP A 161 -5.33 -18.74 27.63
C ASP A 161 -5.31 -20.19 27.11
N ILE A 162 -6.05 -20.47 26.03
CA ILE A 162 -6.03 -21.80 25.43
C ILE A 162 -4.72 -22.13 24.72
N LEU A 163 -4.06 -21.14 24.09
CA LEU A 163 -2.71 -21.35 23.54
C LEU A 163 -1.72 -21.74 24.64
N VAL A 164 -1.75 -21.03 25.79
CA VAL A 164 -0.94 -21.30 26.98
C VAL A 164 -1.11 -22.74 27.45
N GLU A 165 -2.34 -23.26 27.44
CA GLU A 165 -2.62 -24.66 27.80
C GLU A 165 -2.16 -25.69 26.76
N CYS A 166 -2.15 -25.32 25.47
CA CYS A 166 -1.85 -26.24 24.38
C CYS A 166 -0.34 -26.36 24.08
N ILE A 167 0.41 -25.25 24.18
CA ILE A 167 1.84 -25.19 23.82
C ILE A 167 2.65 -26.31 24.49
N PRO A 168 2.55 -26.55 25.81
CA PRO A 168 3.33 -27.62 26.47
C PRO A 168 2.95 -29.03 26.02
N LYS A 169 1.74 -29.21 25.46
CA LYS A 169 1.20 -30.50 25.01
C LYS A 169 1.56 -30.83 23.56
N TRP A 170 1.99 -29.84 22.77
CA TRP A 170 2.37 -30.04 21.38
C TRP A 170 3.75 -30.69 21.25
N LYS A 171 3.74 -32.01 21.06
CA LYS A 171 4.94 -32.84 20.92
C LYS A 171 5.76 -32.50 19.67
N ASN A 172 5.18 -31.88 18.65
CA ASN A 172 5.92 -31.57 17.42
C ASN A 172 6.39 -30.12 17.34
N LEU A 173 6.03 -29.26 18.29
CA LEU A 173 6.34 -27.83 18.22
C LEU A 173 7.85 -27.62 18.33
N THR A 174 8.50 -27.31 17.20
CA THR A 174 9.94 -26.99 17.14
C THR A 174 10.21 -25.52 16.95
N THR A 175 9.27 -24.76 16.38
CA THR A 175 9.49 -23.36 16.06
C THR A 175 8.33 -22.49 16.53
N PHE A 176 8.64 -21.44 17.27
CA PHE A 176 7.67 -20.42 17.68
C PHE A 176 8.12 -19.04 17.21
N VAL A 177 7.26 -18.33 16.50
CA VAL A 177 7.51 -16.97 16.01
C VAL A 177 6.67 -16.00 16.83
N MET A 178 7.33 -15.11 17.56
CA MET A 178 6.72 -14.06 18.39
C MET A 178 5.92 -13.07 17.53
N PRO A 179 4.93 -12.33 18.05
CA PRO A 179 4.11 -11.43 17.22
C PRO A 179 4.82 -10.18 16.69
N HIS A 180 4.73 -9.95 15.37
CA HIS A 180 5.12 -8.69 14.70
C HIS A 180 4.28 -7.51 15.19
N ASP A 181 4.85 -6.30 15.22
CA ASP A 181 4.13 -5.03 15.19
C ASP A 181 3.44 -4.56 16.50
N TRP A 182 4.26 -4.28 17.51
CA TRP A 182 3.84 -3.67 18.78
C TRP A 182 4.37 -2.24 18.96
N GLN A 183 4.71 -1.57 17.86
CA GLN A 183 5.45 -0.30 17.86
C GLN A 183 4.79 0.84 18.64
N HIS A 184 3.53 0.68 19.07
CA HIS A 184 2.73 1.79 19.59
C HIS A 184 2.24 1.60 21.03
N ILE A 185 2.37 0.42 21.66
CA ILE A 185 1.92 0.20 23.05
C ILE A 185 2.84 -0.82 23.76
N PRO A 186 3.91 -0.38 24.43
CA PRO A 186 4.84 -1.25 25.16
C PRO A 186 4.17 -2.13 26.23
N GLU A 187 3.15 -1.60 26.92
CA GLU A 187 2.47 -2.27 28.04
C GLU A 187 1.80 -3.58 27.62
N HIS A 188 1.08 -3.58 26.50
CA HIS A 188 0.42 -4.79 26.03
C HIS A 188 1.47 -5.85 25.64
N ARG A 189 2.64 -5.42 25.12
CA ARG A 189 3.70 -6.31 24.61
C ARG A 189 4.24 -7.17 25.72
N VAL A 190 4.65 -6.50 26.79
CA VAL A 190 5.13 -7.14 28.00
C VAL A 190 4.04 -8.09 28.53
N ALA A 191 2.78 -7.67 28.56
CA ALA A 191 1.69 -8.53 29.02
C ALA A 191 1.60 -9.84 28.22
N LEU A 192 1.46 -9.82 26.89
CA LEU A 192 1.31 -11.06 26.12
C LEU A 192 2.55 -11.94 26.14
N SER A 193 3.74 -11.35 26.03
CA SER A 193 4.98 -12.11 26.12
C SER A 193 5.12 -12.79 27.49
N ASN A 194 4.70 -12.13 28.57
CA ASN A 194 4.66 -12.72 29.91
C ASN A 194 3.59 -13.82 30.04
N TYR A 195 2.49 -13.79 29.26
CA TYR A 195 1.54 -14.91 29.26
C TYR A 195 2.12 -16.17 28.58
N LEU A 196 3.01 -16.00 27.61
CA LEU A 196 3.53 -17.10 26.78
C LEU A 196 4.85 -17.69 27.31
N ASP A 197 5.53 -17.02 28.23
CA ASP A 197 6.89 -17.39 28.63
C ASP A 197 6.98 -18.74 29.35
N ALA A 198 6.11 -19.00 30.32
CA ALA A 198 6.05 -20.24 31.07
C ALA A 198 5.64 -21.44 30.19
N PRO A 199 4.59 -21.35 29.33
CA PRO A 199 4.27 -22.39 28.37
C PRO A 199 5.40 -22.70 27.39
N LEU A 200 6.05 -21.67 26.85
CA LEU A 200 7.16 -21.85 25.93
C LEU A 200 8.39 -22.43 26.64
N LYS A 201 8.64 -22.06 27.90
CA LYS A 201 9.64 -22.72 28.76
C LYS A 201 9.35 -24.20 28.95
N ALA A 202 8.07 -24.57 29.08
CA ALA A 202 7.63 -25.95 29.29
C ALA A 202 7.51 -26.79 28.00
N ALA A 203 7.64 -26.18 26.82
CA ALA A 203 7.51 -26.87 25.54
C ALA A 203 8.71 -27.79 25.26
N ARG A 204 8.50 -29.10 25.39
CA ARG A 204 9.56 -30.13 25.39
C ARG A 204 10.39 -30.25 24.12
N ASN A 205 9.91 -29.74 22.99
CA ASN A 205 10.57 -29.90 21.69
C ASN A 205 10.85 -28.56 21.00
N LEU A 206 10.63 -27.44 21.68
CA LEU A 206 10.85 -26.11 21.12
C LEU A 206 12.35 -25.90 20.91
N ARG A 207 12.78 -25.81 19.64
CA ARG A 207 14.20 -25.63 19.25
C ARG A 207 14.51 -24.20 18.84
N THR A 208 13.60 -23.54 18.16
CA THR A 208 13.82 -22.21 17.58
C THR A 208 12.75 -21.23 18.05
N LEU A 209 13.18 -20.13 18.65
CA LEU A 209 12.36 -18.94 18.88
C LEU A 209 12.73 -17.89 17.83
N VAL A 210 11.74 -17.33 17.13
CA VAL A 210 11.96 -16.26 16.15
C VAL A 210 11.40 -14.96 16.71
N LEU A 211 12.27 -13.98 16.88
CA LEU A 211 11.94 -12.62 17.29
C LEU A 211 11.78 -11.71 16.06
N PHE A 212 10.95 -10.67 16.15
CA PHE A 212 10.84 -9.70 15.08
C PHE A 212 11.79 -8.51 15.29
N ASP A 213 12.18 -7.84 14.20
CA ASP A 213 13.27 -6.85 14.15
C ASP A 213 13.13 -5.74 15.19
N TYR A 214 11.90 -5.22 15.36
CA TYR A 214 11.60 -4.19 16.35
C TYR A 214 11.73 -4.66 17.79
N GLU A 215 11.65 -5.97 18.06
CA GLU A 215 11.87 -6.47 19.42
C GLU A 215 13.31 -6.24 19.86
N LEU A 216 14.25 -6.32 18.91
CA LEU A 216 15.66 -6.04 19.13
C LEU A 216 15.92 -4.54 19.21
N ASP A 217 15.23 -3.74 18.39
CA ASP A 217 15.30 -2.28 18.45
C ASP A 217 14.80 -1.69 19.78
N LEU A 218 14.04 -2.45 20.58
CA LEU A 218 13.53 -2.03 21.89
C LEU A 218 14.43 -2.46 23.06
N PHE A 219 15.56 -3.12 22.79
CA PHE A 219 16.57 -3.41 23.80
C PHE A 219 17.54 -2.23 24.04
N THR A 220 17.16 -1.02 23.62
CA THR A 220 17.94 0.22 23.81
C THR A 220 18.30 0.50 25.26
N ASP A 221 17.51 0.01 26.22
CA ASP A 221 17.77 0.25 27.63
C ASP A 221 18.78 -0.75 28.22
N ALA A 222 19.51 -1.52 27.40
CA ALA A 222 20.43 -2.58 27.83
C ALA A 222 19.81 -3.70 28.67
N HIS A 223 18.47 -3.74 28.79
CA HIS A 223 17.76 -4.76 29.56
C HIS A 223 17.15 -5.83 28.65
N ILE A 224 17.57 -7.08 28.87
CA ILE A 224 16.92 -8.25 28.28
C ILE A 224 15.56 -8.46 28.99
N PRO A 225 14.43 -8.50 28.29
CA PRO A 225 13.13 -8.72 28.91
C PRO A 225 13.09 -10.02 29.69
N SER A 226 12.38 -10.00 30.83
CA SER A 226 12.23 -11.16 31.70
C SER A 226 11.71 -12.39 30.95
N TYR A 227 10.71 -12.23 30.09
CA TYR A 227 10.15 -13.34 29.32
C TYR A 227 11.18 -14.04 28.41
N ILE A 228 12.14 -13.31 27.84
CA ILE A 228 13.20 -13.91 27.01
C ILE A 228 14.09 -14.82 27.88
N ARG A 229 14.45 -14.37 29.08
CA ARG A 229 15.20 -15.19 30.05
C ARG A 229 14.40 -16.40 30.50
N THR A 230 13.11 -16.23 30.76
CA THR A 230 12.21 -17.35 31.11
C THR A 230 12.18 -18.40 30.00
N ILE A 231 12.01 -17.98 28.74
CA ILE A 231 11.96 -18.90 27.59
C ILE A 231 13.33 -19.54 27.33
N ALA A 232 14.43 -18.80 27.50
CA ALA A 232 15.79 -19.30 27.35
C ALA A 232 16.15 -20.42 28.34
N ALA A 233 15.47 -20.47 29.48
CA ALA A 233 15.56 -21.57 30.43
C ALA A 233 14.91 -22.88 29.94
N ASN A 234 14.29 -22.89 28.76
CA ASN A 234 13.91 -24.13 28.09
C ASN A 234 15.16 -24.91 27.66
N LEU A 235 15.31 -26.13 28.18
CA LEU A 235 16.47 -27.00 27.90
C LEU A 235 16.54 -27.50 26.45
N SER A 236 15.41 -27.53 25.75
CA SER A 236 15.32 -27.99 24.34
C SER A 236 15.54 -26.86 23.35
N LEU A 237 15.50 -25.61 23.80
CA LEU A 237 15.76 -24.46 22.95
C LEU A 237 17.23 -24.46 22.52
N GLN A 238 17.44 -24.34 21.22
CA GLN A 238 18.74 -24.37 20.56
C GLN A 238 19.09 -23.01 19.97
N GLU A 239 18.09 -22.24 19.54
CA GLU A 239 18.29 -21.00 18.81
C GLU A 239 17.22 -19.96 19.15
N ILE A 240 17.64 -18.71 19.35
CA ILE A 240 16.80 -17.52 19.32
C ILE A 240 17.30 -16.67 18.16
N ARG A 241 16.53 -16.59 17.08
CA ARG A 241 16.91 -15.88 15.85
C ARG A 241 16.05 -14.65 15.60
N PRO A 242 16.63 -13.54 15.12
CA PRO A 242 15.86 -12.47 14.54
C PRO A 242 15.21 -12.91 13.22
N ARG A 243 14.06 -12.32 12.88
CA ARG A 243 13.40 -12.54 11.59
C ARG A 243 14.17 -11.86 10.46
N ALA A 244 14.61 -10.63 10.65
CA ALA A 244 15.51 -9.92 9.76
C ALA A 244 16.71 -9.35 10.53
N PRO A 245 17.83 -9.07 9.85
CA PRO A 245 19.02 -8.56 10.51
C PRO A 245 18.71 -7.28 11.29
N PRO A 246 19.07 -7.19 12.57
CA PRO A 246 18.85 -5.99 13.37
C PRO A 246 19.67 -4.82 12.82
N SER A 247 19.21 -3.61 13.06
CA SER A 247 19.95 -2.43 12.60
C SER A 247 21.25 -2.26 13.38
N LYS A 248 22.35 -1.92 12.67
CA LYS A 248 23.73 -1.85 13.24
C LYS A 248 23.85 -1.01 14.52
N ALA A 249 23.02 0.03 14.68
CA ALA A 249 23.08 0.96 15.82
C ALA A 249 22.65 0.33 17.15
N LEU A 250 21.90 -0.78 17.12
CA LEU A 250 21.35 -1.45 18.30
C LEU A 250 22.16 -2.68 18.74
N ALA A 251 23.18 -3.03 17.97
CA ALA A 251 23.95 -4.23 18.22
C ALA A 251 24.83 -4.11 19.47
N SER A 252 25.48 -2.97 19.76
CA SER A 252 26.54 -2.95 20.79
C SER A 252 26.06 -3.31 22.19
N ASP A 253 25.09 -2.58 22.72
CA ASP A 253 24.72 -2.69 24.15
C ASP A 253 23.91 -3.97 24.39
N PHE A 254 23.03 -4.32 23.46
CA PHE A 254 22.32 -5.59 23.49
C PHE A 254 23.28 -6.78 23.41
N LEU A 255 24.29 -6.73 22.52
CA LEU A 255 25.28 -7.80 22.42
C LEU A 255 26.08 -7.93 23.72
N VAL A 256 26.47 -6.82 24.36
CA VAL A 256 27.15 -6.87 25.66
C VAL A 256 26.27 -7.53 26.72
N THR A 257 24.99 -7.17 26.82
CA THR A 257 24.08 -7.79 27.79
C THR A 257 23.84 -9.28 27.48
N VAL A 258 23.70 -9.65 26.20
CA VAL A 258 23.54 -11.07 25.78
C VAL A 258 24.81 -11.87 26.04
N GLN A 259 25.99 -11.30 25.80
CA GLN A 259 27.28 -11.91 26.11
C GLN A 259 27.46 -12.15 27.61
N GLY A 260 26.94 -11.25 28.45
CA GLY A 260 26.93 -11.41 29.90
C GLY A 260 25.97 -12.50 30.41
N ASP A 261 25.03 -12.99 29.59
CA ASP A 261 24.10 -14.05 29.95
C ASP A 261 24.56 -15.40 29.36
N ALA A 262 25.01 -16.31 30.24
CA ALA A 262 25.60 -17.59 29.86
C ALA A 262 24.68 -18.48 29.00
N ARG A 263 23.35 -18.36 29.16
CA ARG A 263 22.42 -19.16 28.36
C ARG A 263 22.10 -18.46 27.05
N LEU A 264 21.79 -17.16 27.08
CA LEU A 264 21.39 -16.43 25.88
C LEU A 264 22.52 -16.27 24.86
N SER A 265 23.76 -16.11 25.31
CA SER A 265 24.94 -16.09 24.44
C SER A 265 25.11 -17.40 23.63
N THR A 266 24.62 -18.53 24.14
CA THR A 266 24.63 -19.82 23.41
C THR A 266 23.45 -19.99 22.45
N LEU A 267 22.34 -19.29 22.71
CA LEU A 267 21.10 -19.42 21.95
C LEU A 267 21.00 -18.42 20.81
N ILE A 268 21.55 -17.22 20.99
CA ILE A 268 21.51 -16.16 19.99
C ILE A 268 22.80 -16.24 19.19
N ASP A 269 22.69 -16.61 17.91
CA ASP A 269 23.86 -16.56 17.03
C ASP A 269 24.23 -15.09 16.78
N LEU A 270 25.18 -14.60 17.57
CA LEU A 270 25.69 -13.23 17.47
C LEU A 270 26.32 -12.95 16.09
N ARG A 271 26.62 -13.99 15.29
CA ARG A 271 27.11 -13.84 13.91
C ARG A 271 26.05 -13.32 12.95
N LEU A 272 24.77 -13.59 13.22
CA LEU A 272 23.64 -13.02 12.47
C LEU A 272 23.53 -11.49 12.66
N PHE A 273 24.20 -10.93 13.66
CA PHE A 273 24.27 -9.49 13.93
C PHE A 273 25.44 -8.82 13.19
N GLY A 274 26.09 -9.53 12.26
CA GLY A 274 27.15 -8.99 11.40
C GLY A 274 28.55 -9.57 11.63
N LEU A 275 28.68 -10.82 12.12
CA LEU A 275 29.98 -11.50 12.33
C LEU A 275 30.08 -12.88 11.62
N SER A 276 29.20 -13.18 10.66
CA SER A 276 29.20 -14.49 9.96
C SER A 276 30.04 -14.47 8.68
N ASP A 277 31.24 -15.05 8.75
CA ASP A 277 32.09 -15.47 7.62
C ASP A 277 31.58 -16.77 6.95
N HIS A 278 30.28 -16.91 6.68
CA HIS A 278 29.84 -17.98 5.78
C HIS A 278 30.19 -17.57 4.34
N PRO A 279 31.10 -18.28 3.65
CA PRO A 279 31.50 -17.89 2.31
C PRO A 279 30.29 -18.08 1.39
N PHE A 280 29.71 -16.97 0.96
CA PHE A 280 28.83 -16.96 -0.20
C PHE A 280 29.59 -17.65 -1.34
N ILE A 281 29.08 -18.80 -1.81
CA ILE A 281 29.70 -19.52 -2.92
C ILE A 281 29.39 -18.71 -4.17
N TYR A 282 30.36 -17.87 -4.53
CA TYR A 282 30.31 -17.02 -5.68
C TYR A 282 30.38 -17.88 -6.94
N PRO A 283 29.41 -17.80 -7.88
CA PRO A 283 29.47 -18.56 -9.11
C PRO A 283 30.79 -18.28 -9.83
N PRO A 284 31.64 -19.30 -10.08
CA PRO A 284 32.97 -19.09 -10.64
C PRO A 284 32.92 -18.44 -12.03
N GLN A 285 31.83 -18.65 -12.78
CA GLN A 285 31.61 -18.00 -14.08
C GLN A 285 31.48 -16.49 -13.98
N LEU A 286 30.89 -15.97 -12.89
CA LEU A 286 30.81 -14.53 -12.66
C LEU A 286 32.17 -13.96 -12.26
N ALA A 287 32.96 -14.70 -11.47
CA ALA A 287 34.31 -14.29 -11.11
C ALA A 287 35.26 -14.22 -12.32
N ALA A 288 35.01 -15.04 -13.34
CA ALA A 288 35.81 -15.07 -14.57
C ALA A 288 35.48 -13.94 -15.56
N ASP A 289 34.30 -13.31 -15.44
CA ASP A 289 33.83 -12.25 -16.35
C ASP A 289 33.31 -11.03 -15.55
N PRO A 290 34.19 -10.05 -15.25
CA PRO A 290 33.82 -8.87 -14.50
C PRO A 290 32.73 -8.02 -15.17
N GLU A 291 32.62 -8.03 -16.48
CA GLU A 291 31.60 -7.24 -17.19
C GLU A 291 30.23 -7.91 -17.06
N LEU A 292 30.15 -9.22 -17.30
CA LEU A 292 28.92 -9.98 -17.08
C LEU A 292 28.45 -9.87 -15.63
N GLU A 293 29.38 -9.97 -14.69
CA GLU A 293 29.10 -9.80 -13.28
C GLU A 293 28.56 -8.40 -12.94
N ASP A 294 29.14 -7.34 -13.51
CA ASP A 294 28.63 -5.97 -13.37
C ASP A 294 27.21 -5.83 -13.94
N ILE A 295 26.93 -6.47 -15.09
CA ILE A 295 25.61 -6.48 -15.72
C ILE A 295 24.59 -7.18 -14.83
N VAL A 296 24.93 -8.36 -14.30
CA VAL A 296 24.05 -9.15 -13.43
C VAL A 296 23.76 -8.40 -12.14
N TRP A 297 24.78 -7.94 -11.43
CA TRP A 297 24.58 -7.18 -10.20
C TRP A 297 23.93 -5.83 -10.44
N GLY A 298 24.28 -5.15 -11.52
CA GLY A 298 23.62 -3.92 -11.95
C GLY A 298 22.12 -4.14 -12.15
N ARG A 299 21.72 -5.26 -12.75
CA ARG A 299 20.30 -5.60 -12.93
C ARG A 299 19.60 -5.93 -11.60
N VAL A 300 20.23 -6.72 -10.72
CA VAL A 300 19.70 -7.03 -9.38
C VAL A 300 19.49 -5.74 -8.58
N LEU A 301 20.50 -4.87 -8.54
CA LEU A 301 20.42 -3.58 -7.88
C LEU A 301 19.32 -2.71 -8.50
N SER A 302 19.17 -2.71 -9.84
CA SER A 302 18.10 -1.95 -10.48
C SER A 302 16.70 -2.35 -9.99
N PHE A 303 16.46 -3.63 -9.69
CA PHE A 303 15.19 -4.07 -9.11
C PHE A 303 15.02 -3.57 -7.67
N LEU A 304 16.08 -3.67 -6.86
CA LEU A 304 16.09 -3.19 -5.48
C LEU A 304 15.76 -1.69 -5.38
N PHE A 305 16.25 -0.88 -6.32
CA PHE A 305 16.01 0.56 -6.34
C PHE A 305 14.70 0.99 -7.03
N ARG A 306 14.11 0.14 -7.89
CA ARG A 306 12.92 0.50 -8.69
C ARG A 306 11.61 0.51 -7.92
N ASP A 307 11.48 -0.33 -6.90
CA ASP A 307 10.25 -0.43 -6.10
C ASP A 307 10.11 0.72 -5.07
N TYR A 308 11.08 1.63 -5.03
CA TYR A 308 11.06 2.75 -4.11
C TYR A 308 9.98 3.77 -4.48
N THR A 309 9.00 3.94 -3.58
CA THR A 309 8.11 5.09 -3.62
C THR A 309 8.60 6.15 -2.63
N PRO A 310 8.65 7.44 -3.01
CA PRO A 310 9.12 8.52 -2.13
C PRO A 310 8.38 8.68 -0.79
N ASN A 311 7.26 7.99 -0.59
CA ASN A 311 6.43 8.09 0.61
C ASN A 311 6.73 7.02 1.67
N ASP A 312 7.58 6.02 1.39
CA ASP A 312 7.91 4.99 2.38
C ASP A 312 9.10 5.44 3.24
N ASP A 313 8.86 5.74 4.52
CA ASP A 313 9.90 6.16 5.48
C ASP A 313 10.83 5.01 5.87
N ALA A 314 10.31 3.78 5.89
CA ALA A 314 11.03 2.62 6.39
C ALA A 314 12.20 2.19 5.48
N ASP A 315 12.17 2.58 4.20
CA ASP A 315 13.02 1.95 3.17
C ASP A 315 14.30 2.74 2.80
N GLN A 316 14.54 3.93 3.38
CA GLN A 316 15.76 4.68 3.04
C GLN A 316 17.04 3.97 3.46
N ARG A 317 17.02 3.19 4.56
CA ARG A 317 18.16 2.39 5.00
C ARG A 317 18.48 1.27 4.00
N GLY A 318 17.46 0.65 3.41
CA GLY A 318 17.62 -0.39 2.39
C GLY A 318 18.38 0.09 1.16
N ARG A 319 18.25 1.38 0.79
CA ARG A 319 18.93 1.98 -0.36
C ARG A 319 20.44 2.20 -0.16
N VAL A 320 20.87 2.42 1.08
CA VAL A 320 22.29 2.67 1.39
C VAL A 320 23.04 1.36 1.62
N SER A 321 22.37 0.33 2.12
CA SER A 321 23.00 -0.95 2.45
C SER A 321 23.85 -1.55 1.32
N PRO A 322 23.40 -1.58 0.03
CA PRO A 322 24.23 -2.10 -1.05
C PRO A 322 25.55 -1.36 -1.21
N LEU A 323 25.58 -0.05 -1.01
CA LEU A 323 26.81 0.75 -1.15
C LEU A 323 27.86 0.40 -0.09
N LEU A 324 27.42 -0.16 1.05
CA LEU A 324 28.29 -0.51 2.16
C LEU A 324 28.86 -1.94 2.06
N VAL A 325 28.50 -2.70 1.03
CA VAL A 325 28.95 -4.09 0.85
C VAL A 325 30.43 -4.12 0.42
N CYS A 326 30.75 -3.50 -0.72
CA CYS A 326 32.12 -3.40 -1.24
C CYS A 326 32.24 -2.27 -2.27
N LYS A 327 33.47 -1.91 -2.69
CA LYS A 327 33.73 -0.85 -3.69
C LYS A 327 32.98 -1.08 -5.00
N ARG A 328 32.83 -2.34 -5.44
CA ARG A 328 32.09 -2.69 -6.66
C ARG A 328 30.60 -2.39 -6.52
N PHE A 329 29.97 -2.87 -5.45
CA PHE A 329 28.56 -2.60 -5.20
C PHE A 329 28.31 -1.10 -4.99
N ALA A 330 29.23 -0.39 -4.33
CA ALA A 330 29.18 1.07 -4.26
C ALA A 330 29.14 1.69 -5.67
N ARG A 331 30.12 1.35 -6.53
CA ARG A 331 30.16 1.83 -7.92
C ARG A 331 28.89 1.50 -8.70
N LEU A 332 28.38 0.28 -8.62
CA LEU A 332 27.19 -0.16 -9.34
C LEU A 332 25.89 0.43 -8.78
N SER A 333 25.83 0.71 -7.48
CA SER A 333 24.61 1.23 -6.82
C SER A 333 24.49 2.75 -6.90
N ILE A 334 25.61 3.49 -7.02
CA ILE A 334 25.62 4.96 -7.09
C ILE A 334 24.65 5.51 -8.16
N PRO A 335 24.63 5.00 -9.41
CA PRO A 335 23.70 5.48 -10.42
C PRO A 335 22.24 5.37 -9.99
N TYR A 336 21.84 4.24 -9.38
CA TYR A 336 20.46 3.99 -8.95
C TYR A 336 20.10 4.73 -7.66
N LEU A 337 21.06 4.93 -6.76
CA LEU A 337 20.86 5.74 -5.56
C LEU A 337 20.58 7.20 -5.93
N TYR A 338 21.39 7.75 -6.84
CA TYR A 338 21.27 9.14 -7.30
C TYR A 338 20.25 9.33 -8.42
N GLU A 339 19.64 8.28 -8.98
CA GLU A 339 18.61 8.43 -10.01
C GLU A 339 17.42 9.26 -9.53
N ALA A 340 17.01 9.04 -8.28
CA ALA A 340 15.84 9.63 -7.65
C ALA A 340 16.09 10.04 -6.17
N PRO A 341 16.98 11.02 -5.88
CA PRO A 341 17.19 11.55 -4.54
C PRO A 341 15.89 12.08 -3.93
N CYS A 342 15.67 11.70 -2.66
CA CYS A 342 14.51 12.06 -1.86
C CYS A 342 14.95 12.81 -0.61
N ILE A 343 14.81 14.14 -0.63
CA ILE A 343 15.22 15.01 0.45
C ILE A 343 14.01 15.37 1.30
N ARG A 344 13.88 14.69 2.44
CA ARG A 344 12.78 14.91 3.38
C ARG A 344 13.01 16.06 4.33
N TRP A 345 14.26 16.30 4.73
CA TRP A 345 14.60 17.27 5.76
C TRP A 345 15.53 18.34 5.21
N THR A 346 15.29 19.58 5.65
CA THR A 346 15.93 20.78 5.10
C THR A 346 17.44 20.76 5.32
N ARG A 347 17.88 20.15 6.43
CA ARG A 347 19.30 19.96 6.79
C ARG A 347 20.09 19.11 5.79
N TYR A 348 19.44 18.29 4.97
CA TYR A 348 20.12 17.46 3.97
C TYR A 348 20.30 18.15 2.62
N LEU A 349 19.61 19.28 2.37
CA LEU A 349 19.80 20.05 1.14
C LEU A 349 21.23 20.58 0.98
N PRO A 350 21.84 21.24 1.99
CA PRO A 350 23.23 21.68 1.87
C PRO A 350 24.20 20.51 1.67
N MET A 351 23.95 19.37 2.30
CA MET A 351 24.79 18.18 2.15
C MET A 351 24.74 17.62 0.73
N LEU A 352 23.54 17.48 0.15
CA LEU A 352 23.41 17.05 -1.25
C LEU A 352 24.01 18.08 -2.20
N SER A 353 23.75 19.37 -1.98
CA SER A 353 24.30 20.45 -2.78
C SER A 353 25.82 20.42 -2.79
N GLN A 354 26.46 20.37 -1.61
CA GLN A 354 27.91 20.34 -1.51
C GLN A 354 28.46 19.07 -2.17
N ARG A 355 27.83 17.92 -1.93
CA ARG A 355 28.26 16.64 -2.52
C ARG A 355 28.23 16.66 -4.05
N LEU A 356 27.22 17.28 -4.66
CA LEU A 356 27.12 17.40 -6.13
C LEU A 356 28.13 18.40 -6.70
N VAL A 357 28.53 19.41 -5.94
CA VAL A 357 29.61 20.34 -6.31
C VAL A 357 30.97 19.65 -6.24
N ASP A 358 31.21 18.90 -5.17
CA ASP A 358 32.47 18.18 -4.95
C ASP A 358 32.63 17.02 -5.95
N GLU A 359 31.53 16.36 -6.31
CA GLU A 359 31.51 15.22 -7.25
C GLU A 359 30.46 15.40 -8.37
N PRO A 360 30.75 16.23 -9.39
CA PRO A 360 29.80 16.55 -10.47
C PRO A 360 29.33 15.33 -11.29
N THR A 361 30.09 14.23 -11.28
CA THR A 361 29.70 12.97 -11.93
C THR A 361 28.42 12.39 -11.34
N LEU A 362 28.18 12.56 -10.03
CA LEU A 362 26.95 12.13 -9.36
C LEU A 362 25.72 12.83 -9.93
N GLY A 363 25.86 14.11 -10.26
CA GLY A 363 24.80 14.91 -10.85
C GLY A 363 24.29 14.39 -12.19
N LYS A 364 25.15 13.70 -12.96
CA LYS A 364 24.76 13.06 -14.23
C LYS A 364 23.77 11.92 -14.04
N HIS A 365 23.74 11.30 -12.86
CA HIS A 365 22.80 10.22 -12.55
C HIS A 365 21.43 10.74 -12.10
N VAL A 366 21.34 11.99 -11.62
CA VAL A 366 20.07 12.55 -11.14
C VAL A 366 19.08 12.75 -12.29
N ARG A 367 18.04 11.92 -12.31
CA ARG A 367 16.93 12.00 -13.25
C ARG A 367 15.69 12.59 -12.61
N ARG A 368 15.45 12.33 -11.33
CA ARG A 368 14.29 12.86 -10.59
C ARG A 368 14.74 13.42 -9.26
N LEU A 369 14.22 14.57 -8.85
CA LEU A 369 14.53 15.18 -7.57
C LEU A 369 13.23 15.36 -6.78
N PHE A 370 13.15 14.74 -5.61
CA PHE A 370 12.02 14.84 -4.69
C PHE A 370 12.43 15.68 -3.48
N LEU A 371 11.86 16.88 -3.34
CA LEU A 371 12.12 17.82 -2.26
C LEU A 371 10.86 17.97 -1.41
N PHE A 372 10.74 17.21 -0.33
CA PHE A 372 9.59 17.37 0.58
C PHE A 372 9.64 18.71 1.29
N THR A 373 10.87 19.19 1.47
CA THR A 373 11.18 20.52 1.96
C THR A 373 12.15 21.23 1.04
N TYR A 374 11.95 22.53 0.90
CA TYR A 374 12.83 23.41 0.14
C TYR A 374 13.30 24.48 1.11
N GLY A 375 14.55 24.29 1.55
CA GLY A 375 15.25 25.19 2.46
C GLY A 375 15.61 26.50 1.78
N ARG A 376 16.86 26.92 1.95
CA ARG A 376 17.32 28.15 1.30
C ARG A 376 17.38 27.95 -0.23
N VAL A 377 16.86 28.92 -0.97
CA VAL A 377 16.78 28.88 -2.44
C VAL A 377 18.16 28.67 -3.08
N ASP A 378 19.21 29.31 -2.52
CA ASP A 378 20.57 29.19 -3.03
C ASP A 378 21.07 27.74 -3.09
N GLN A 379 20.61 26.88 -2.18
CA GLN A 379 20.96 25.45 -2.19
C GLN A 379 20.23 24.68 -3.28
N VAL A 380 18.96 25.01 -3.53
CA VAL A 380 18.20 24.41 -4.64
C VAL A 380 18.82 24.82 -5.97
N GLU A 381 19.19 26.09 -6.12
CA GLU A 381 19.88 26.59 -7.33
C GLU A 381 21.20 25.85 -7.57
N ARG A 382 22.05 25.71 -6.54
CA ARG A 382 23.31 24.95 -6.64
C ARG A 382 23.11 23.49 -7.04
N ILE A 383 22.11 22.81 -6.46
CA ILE A 383 21.75 21.44 -6.86
C ILE A 383 21.35 21.42 -8.34
N LEU A 384 20.47 22.34 -8.76
CA LEU A 384 19.97 22.41 -10.13
C LEU A 384 21.10 22.66 -11.15
N VAL A 385 22.06 23.52 -10.84
CA VAL A 385 23.26 23.70 -11.71
C VAL A 385 24.04 22.41 -11.90
N SER A 386 24.00 21.50 -10.92
CA SER A 386 24.81 20.28 -10.88
C SER A 386 24.10 19.06 -11.48
N VAL A 387 22.83 19.13 -11.90
CA VAL A 387 22.04 17.97 -12.36
C VAL A 387 21.59 18.11 -13.82
N PRO A 388 22.50 18.00 -14.81
CA PRO A 388 22.21 18.31 -16.21
C PRO A 388 21.15 17.41 -16.87
N ASN A 389 20.83 16.28 -16.23
CA ASN A 389 20.04 15.18 -16.77
C ASN A 389 18.64 15.09 -16.16
N LEU A 390 18.18 16.16 -15.51
CA LEU A 390 16.94 16.22 -14.76
C LEU A 390 15.71 16.05 -15.69
N LEU A 391 14.91 15.03 -15.38
CA LEU A 391 13.63 14.71 -16.02
C LEU A 391 12.45 15.10 -15.15
N GLY A 392 12.58 15.06 -13.82
CA GLY A 392 11.47 15.36 -12.91
C GLY A 392 11.87 16.12 -11.66
N LEU A 393 11.09 17.13 -11.29
CA LEU A 393 11.27 17.93 -10.08
C LEU A 393 9.95 17.94 -9.31
N THR A 394 9.91 17.34 -8.11
CA THR A 394 8.68 17.19 -7.32
C THR A 394 8.88 17.66 -5.88
N SER A 395 7.88 18.35 -5.31
CA SER A 395 7.80 18.72 -3.90
C SER A 395 6.41 18.43 -3.32
N ASN A 396 6.31 18.38 -1.99
CA ASN A 396 5.02 18.27 -1.29
C ASN A 396 4.27 19.59 -1.20
N GLY A 397 4.97 20.74 -1.29
CA GLY A 397 4.36 22.07 -1.38
C GLY A 397 3.79 22.63 -0.08
N ASP A 398 4.06 22.02 1.07
CA ASP A 398 3.47 22.40 2.37
C ASP A 398 4.34 23.34 3.21
N ASP A 399 5.59 23.61 2.82
CA ASP A 399 6.56 24.34 3.66
C ASP A 399 6.44 25.86 3.63
N GLY A 400 5.47 26.42 2.91
CA GLY A 400 5.15 27.86 2.92
C GLY A 400 6.14 28.78 2.18
N ASN A 401 7.36 28.34 1.89
CA ASN A 401 8.34 29.06 1.06
C ASN A 401 7.81 29.23 -0.39
N SER A 402 8.51 29.90 -1.31
CA SER A 402 8.20 29.78 -2.75
C SER A 402 9.47 29.90 -3.60
N LEU A 403 9.53 29.19 -4.72
CA LEU A 403 10.61 29.23 -5.69
C LEU A 403 10.66 30.62 -6.33
N PRO A 404 11.77 31.37 -6.27
CA PRO A 404 11.85 32.66 -6.92
C PRO A 404 11.61 32.55 -8.42
N TRP A 405 10.97 33.57 -8.99
CA TRP A 405 10.64 33.58 -10.41
C TRP A 405 11.86 33.39 -11.31
N LYS A 406 12.98 34.04 -10.97
CA LYS A 406 14.26 33.90 -11.68
C LYS A 406 14.69 32.44 -11.78
N LEU A 407 14.60 31.68 -10.69
CA LEU A 407 14.98 30.28 -10.67
C LEU A 407 14.03 29.41 -11.51
N PHE A 408 12.74 29.76 -11.58
CA PHE A 408 11.81 29.11 -12.51
C PHE A 408 12.15 29.40 -13.99
N ASP A 409 12.55 30.63 -14.30
CA ASP A 409 13.05 30.98 -15.64
C ASP A 409 14.32 30.21 -15.99
N ASP A 410 15.28 30.14 -15.06
CA ASP A 410 16.51 29.34 -15.23
C ASP A 410 16.22 27.85 -15.45
N LEU A 411 15.22 27.29 -14.75
CA LEU A 411 14.75 25.91 -14.96
C LEU A 411 14.22 25.72 -16.39
N SER A 412 13.46 26.68 -16.92
CA SER A 412 12.93 26.61 -18.29
C SER A 412 14.04 26.62 -19.33
N ILE A 413 15.11 27.38 -19.09
CA ILE A 413 16.25 27.50 -20.00
C ILE A 413 17.10 26.22 -19.94
N ARG A 414 17.42 25.74 -18.74
CA ARG A 414 18.33 24.60 -18.54
C ARG A 414 17.69 23.25 -18.84
N PHE A 415 16.43 23.08 -18.42
CA PHE A 415 15.74 21.78 -18.45
C PHE A 415 14.50 21.77 -19.33
N GLY A 416 14.22 22.85 -20.05
CA GLY A 416 13.05 22.93 -20.93
C GLY A 416 12.92 21.73 -21.87
N ALA A 417 14.04 21.31 -22.48
CA ALA A 417 14.08 20.19 -23.41
C ALA A 417 14.00 18.80 -22.76
N THR A 418 14.22 18.67 -21.44
CA THR A 418 14.33 17.36 -20.76
C THR A 418 13.26 17.12 -19.69
N LEU A 419 12.80 18.18 -19.02
CA LEU A 419 11.91 18.09 -17.86
C LEU A 419 10.51 17.62 -18.28
N ASP A 420 10.14 16.42 -17.86
CA ASP A 420 8.83 15.81 -18.07
C ASP A 420 7.83 16.10 -16.94
N THR A 421 8.33 16.40 -15.74
CA THR A 421 7.51 16.56 -14.53
C THR A 421 8.01 17.73 -13.70
N PHE A 422 7.13 18.70 -13.43
CA PHE A 422 7.35 19.75 -12.44
C PHE A 422 6.15 19.77 -11.50
N ARG A 423 6.31 19.44 -10.21
CA ARG A 423 5.19 19.31 -9.27
C ARG A 423 5.46 19.91 -7.89
N GLY A 424 4.44 20.54 -7.31
CA GLY A 424 4.41 20.89 -5.88
C GLY A 424 5.32 22.04 -5.46
N PHE A 425 5.91 22.78 -6.40
CA PHE A 425 6.68 23.99 -6.10
C PHE A 425 5.79 25.22 -6.28
N PRO A 426 5.45 25.94 -5.20
CA PRO A 426 4.90 27.26 -5.35
C PRO A 426 5.97 28.21 -5.88
N VAL A 427 5.67 28.98 -6.91
CA VAL A 427 6.54 29.99 -7.51
C VAL A 427 6.15 31.37 -6.97
N GLN A 428 7.14 32.15 -6.54
CA GLN A 428 6.94 33.50 -6.02
C GLN A 428 6.26 34.38 -7.07
N LYS A 429 5.37 35.25 -6.58
CA LYS A 429 4.71 36.26 -7.41
C LYS A 429 5.76 37.23 -7.95
N ASN A 430 5.81 37.38 -9.27
CA ASN A 430 6.46 38.51 -9.89
C ASN A 430 5.50 39.70 -9.89
N HIS A 431 5.97 40.87 -9.48
CA HIS A 431 5.18 42.11 -9.50
C HIS A 431 4.94 42.60 -10.92
N ASN A 432 5.85 42.28 -11.84
CA ASN A 432 5.72 42.57 -13.25
C ASN A 432 4.86 41.52 -13.95
N LYS A 433 4.17 41.93 -15.02
CA LYS A 433 3.60 40.97 -15.95
C LYS A 433 4.74 40.21 -16.63
N MET A 434 4.59 38.90 -16.78
CA MET A 434 5.60 38.05 -17.40
C MET A 434 5.14 37.57 -18.78
N ASP A 435 6.10 37.25 -19.64
CA ASP A 435 5.82 36.66 -20.94
C ASP A 435 5.44 35.17 -20.77
N PRO A 436 4.26 34.71 -21.26
CA PRO A 436 3.90 33.30 -21.26
C PRO A 436 4.86 32.41 -22.08
N ALA A 437 5.70 33.00 -22.94
CA ALA A 437 6.69 32.28 -23.75
C ALA A 437 7.65 31.41 -22.92
N ILE A 438 7.83 31.68 -21.63
CA ILE A 438 8.58 30.81 -20.71
C ILE A 438 8.10 29.35 -20.76
N PHE A 439 6.79 29.11 -20.90
CA PHE A 439 6.24 27.75 -20.95
C PHE A 439 6.54 27.02 -22.26
N SER A 440 6.79 27.76 -23.33
CA SER A 440 7.15 27.18 -24.63
C SER A 440 8.53 26.52 -24.64
N ARG A 441 9.40 26.90 -23.69
CA ARG A 441 10.72 26.29 -23.53
C ARG A 441 10.62 24.86 -22.99
N PHE A 442 9.53 24.51 -22.31
CA PHE A 442 9.31 23.18 -21.74
C PHE A 442 8.77 22.18 -22.77
N GLU A 443 9.63 21.75 -23.69
CA GLU A 443 9.28 20.89 -24.83
C GLU A 443 8.77 19.50 -24.45
N ARG A 444 9.26 18.94 -23.33
CA ARG A 444 8.92 17.58 -22.88
C ARG A 444 7.99 17.52 -21.67
N LEU A 445 7.53 18.67 -21.18
CA LEU A 445 6.77 18.73 -19.93
C LEU A 445 5.41 18.08 -20.10
N ARG A 446 5.23 16.90 -19.49
CA ARG A 446 4.00 16.10 -19.52
C ARG A 446 3.11 16.38 -18.32
N SER A 447 3.71 16.81 -17.22
CA SER A 447 3.00 17.02 -15.97
C SER A 447 3.47 18.31 -15.31
N LEU A 448 2.56 19.28 -15.22
CA LEU A 448 2.80 20.55 -14.54
C LEU A 448 1.90 20.64 -13.30
N SER A 449 2.46 20.83 -12.11
CA SER A 449 1.72 21.40 -10.99
C SER A 449 2.12 22.83 -10.82
N TRP A 450 1.16 23.73 -10.94
CA TRP A 450 1.41 25.16 -10.97
C TRP A 450 0.70 25.89 -9.83
N ASP A 451 1.48 26.72 -9.16
CA ASP A 451 1.08 27.46 -7.98
C ASP A 451 1.88 28.77 -8.02
N CYS A 452 1.28 29.84 -8.53
CA CYS A 452 1.94 31.14 -8.70
C CYS A 452 0.90 32.26 -8.84
N GLU A 453 1.16 33.44 -8.28
CA GLU A 453 0.29 34.61 -8.42
C GLU A 453 0.80 35.62 -9.47
N THR A 454 1.77 35.24 -10.29
CA THR A 454 2.33 36.10 -11.35
C THR A 454 1.31 36.31 -12.47
N ARG A 455 1.12 37.58 -12.89
CA ARG A 455 0.31 37.94 -14.05
C ARG A 455 1.13 37.73 -15.32
N PHE A 456 0.52 37.28 -16.40
CA PHE A 456 1.13 37.22 -17.73
C PHE A 456 0.63 38.37 -18.63
N TYR A 457 1.36 38.67 -19.70
CA TYR A 457 0.85 39.55 -20.76
C TYR A 457 -0.23 38.82 -21.57
N THR A 458 -1.37 39.48 -21.76
CA THR A 458 -2.46 39.06 -22.67
C THR A 458 -2.25 39.74 -24.03
N SER A 459 -1.09 39.54 -24.67
CA SER A 459 -0.88 40.14 -25.99
C SER A 459 -1.59 39.31 -27.05
N SER A 460 -2.62 39.89 -27.67
CA SER A 460 -3.51 39.25 -28.65
C SER A 460 -2.83 38.72 -29.92
N ASN A 461 -1.58 39.10 -30.21
CA ASN A 461 -0.95 38.83 -31.52
C ASN A 461 0.21 37.83 -31.48
N ASN A 462 0.70 37.41 -30.31
CA ASN A 462 1.79 36.44 -30.16
C ASN A 462 1.34 35.20 -29.39
N CYS A 463 0.19 34.63 -29.78
CA CYS A 463 -0.20 33.32 -29.27
C CYS A 463 0.90 32.33 -29.67
N LEU A 464 1.42 31.57 -28.70
CA LEU A 464 2.45 30.55 -28.94
C LEU A 464 1.93 29.49 -29.93
N ASP A 465 2.13 29.73 -31.22
CA ASP A 465 1.70 28.83 -32.31
C ASP A 465 2.72 27.69 -32.55
N ARG A 466 3.82 27.69 -31.78
CA ARG A 466 4.74 26.56 -31.76
C ARG A 466 4.03 25.36 -31.15
N ARG A 467 3.89 24.31 -31.96
CA ARG A 467 3.41 22.95 -31.62
C ARG A 467 4.31 22.29 -30.57
N VAL A 468 4.34 22.83 -29.37
CA VAL A 468 4.94 22.17 -28.24
C VAL A 468 3.96 21.07 -27.83
N GLU A 469 4.43 19.82 -27.76
CA GLU A 469 3.65 18.70 -27.22
C GLU A 469 3.46 18.89 -25.72
N HIS A 470 2.50 19.74 -25.38
CA HIS A 470 2.24 20.30 -24.06
C HIS A 470 1.77 19.28 -23.01
N PRO A 471 1.71 19.66 -21.71
CA PRO A 471 1.44 18.73 -20.63
C PRO A 471 0.12 17.98 -20.77
N ARG A 472 0.19 16.65 -20.63
CA ARG A 472 -0.97 15.75 -20.53
C ARG A 472 -1.71 15.93 -19.20
N GLY A 473 -1.03 16.41 -18.15
CA GLY A 473 -1.63 16.66 -16.84
C GLY A 473 -1.25 18.02 -16.23
N LEU A 474 -2.24 18.75 -15.71
CA LEU A 474 -2.07 20.02 -15.00
C LEU A 474 -2.67 19.95 -13.59
N VAL A 475 -1.94 20.33 -12.54
CA VAL A 475 -2.38 20.28 -11.13
C VAL A 475 -2.22 21.64 -10.44
N HIS A 476 -3.30 22.26 -9.96
CA HIS A 476 -3.27 23.58 -9.31
C HIS A 476 -3.52 23.51 -7.78
N ARG A 477 -2.71 24.18 -6.92
CA ARG A 477 -2.68 23.92 -5.45
C ARG A 477 -2.88 25.08 -4.42
N LYS A 478 -2.79 26.41 -4.72
CA LYS A 478 -2.70 27.46 -3.64
C LYS A 478 -3.94 28.25 -3.22
N ARG A 479 -3.73 29.10 -2.19
CA ARG A 479 -4.66 29.71 -1.24
C ARG A 479 -5.21 31.12 -1.58
N ARG A 480 -4.68 31.85 -2.56
CA ARG A 480 -5.13 33.20 -2.95
C ARG A 480 -5.21 33.28 -4.47
N LEU A 481 -6.34 33.75 -5.01
CA LEU A 481 -6.90 33.21 -6.25
C LEU A 481 -7.44 34.29 -7.19
N PHE A 482 -6.61 35.25 -7.58
CA PHE A 482 -7.05 36.31 -8.49
C PHE A 482 -6.25 36.41 -9.78
N VAL A 483 -5.25 35.55 -10.02
CA VAL A 483 -4.28 35.79 -11.11
C VAL A 483 -4.04 34.59 -12.03
N LEU A 484 -4.31 33.37 -11.60
CA LEU A 484 -3.84 32.20 -12.36
C LEU A 484 -4.72 31.89 -13.59
N GLN A 485 -6.04 32.08 -13.48
CA GLN A 485 -6.98 31.55 -14.47
C GLN A 485 -7.09 32.41 -15.73
N ARG A 486 -7.26 33.73 -15.62
CA ARG A 486 -7.31 34.60 -16.81
C ARG A 486 -5.99 34.57 -17.58
N THR A 487 -4.87 34.64 -16.86
CA THR A 487 -3.57 34.84 -17.50
C THR A 487 -2.88 33.57 -18.00
N ILE A 488 -3.32 32.37 -17.63
CA ILE A 488 -2.88 31.14 -18.33
C ILE A 488 -3.87 30.74 -19.42
N ALA A 489 -5.18 30.81 -19.18
CA ALA A 489 -6.19 30.44 -20.18
C ALA A 489 -6.06 31.29 -21.44
N ASP A 490 -5.87 32.60 -21.30
CA ASP A 490 -5.74 33.51 -22.44
C ASP A 490 -4.36 33.42 -23.12
N ALA A 491 -3.34 32.94 -22.38
CA ALA A 491 -1.95 33.09 -22.80
C ALA A 491 -1.29 31.80 -23.29
N ILE A 492 -1.83 30.62 -22.94
CA ILE A 492 -1.18 29.33 -23.21
C ILE A 492 -2.20 28.34 -23.75
N ARG A 493 -2.05 27.97 -25.02
CA ARG A 493 -2.79 26.85 -25.61
C ARG A 493 -2.20 25.52 -25.14
N LEU A 494 -3.02 24.64 -24.57
CA LEU A 494 -2.61 23.33 -24.06
C LEU A 494 -3.33 22.20 -24.83
N PRO A 495 -3.03 21.96 -26.12
CA PRO A 495 -3.80 21.02 -26.96
C PRO A 495 -3.78 19.56 -26.46
N SER A 496 -2.70 19.18 -25.76
CA SER A 496 -2.49 17.84 -25.23
C SER A 496 -3.02 17.64 -23.80
N LEU A 497 -3.64 18.67 -23.19
CA LEU A 497 -4.18 18.55 -21.83
C LEU A 497 -5.29 17.49 -21.81
N ARG A 498 -5.12 16.47 -20.97
CA ARG A 498 -6.10 15.40 -20.74
C ARG A 498 -6.53 15.31 -19.29
N ARG A 499 -5.67 15.71 -18.35
CA ARG A 499 -5.93 15.62 -16.91
C ARG A 499 -5.79 16.97 -16.25
N LEU A 500 -6.79 17.39 -15.50
CA LEU A 500 -6.80 18.66 -14.77
C LEU A 500 -7.13 18.41 -13.30
N THR A 501 -6.34 18.97 -12.39
CA THR A 501 -6.68 19.02 -10.96
C THR A 501 -6.82 20.46 -10.50
N VAL A 502 -7.99 20.84 -10.00
CA VAL A 502 -8.29 22.19 -9.51
C VAL A 502 -8.68 22.14 -8.04
N THR A 503 -7.99 22.91 -7.22
CA THR A 503 -8.23 22.90 -5.77
C THR A 503 -9.01 24.11 -5.25
N ARG A 504 -9.25 25.19 -6.02
CA ARG A 504 -10.10 26.33 -5.62
C ARG A 504 -10.81 27.05 -6.81
N SER A 505 -11.89 27.83 -6.56
CA SER A 505 -12.97 28.08 -7.55
C SER A 505 -12.96 29.34 -8.42
N ALA A 506 -12.40 30.48 -8.01
CA ALA A 506 -12.96 31.78 -8.44
C ALA A 506 -13.17 32.00 -9.97
N ASP A 507 -12.34 31.48 -10.86
CA ASP A 507 -12.49 31.67 -12.32
C ASP A 507 -12.18 30.38 -13.14
N ILE A 508 -12.51 29.19 -12.63
CA ILE A 508 -12.24 27.92 -13.35
C ILE A 508 -12.99 27.87 -14.70
N GLU A 509 -14.13 28.53 -14.79
CA GLU A 509 -15.02 28.51 -15.94
C GLU A 509 -14.33 29.01 -17.23
N LEU A 510 -13.57 30.10 -17.16
CA LEU A 510 -12.84 30.64 -18.32
C LEU A 510 -11.80 29.63 -18.84
N PHE A 511 -11.07 28.98 -17.94
CA PHE A 511 -10.11 27.95 -18.31
C PHE A 511 -10.79 26.73 -18.93
N LEU A 512 -11.92 26.29 -18.38
CA LEU A 512 -12.69 25.16 -18.93
C LEU A 512 -13.35 25.52 -20.27
N LYS A 513 -13.78 26.78 -20.48
CA LYS A 513 -14.28 27.24 -21.79
C LYS A 513 -13.26 27.03 -22.90
N GLU A 514 -11.99 27.37 -22.63
CA GLU A 514 -10.91 27.25 -23.62
C GLU A 514 -10.34 25.82 -23.73
N HIS A 515 -10.18 25.12 -22.60
CA HIS A 515 -9.47 23.83 -22.57
C HIS A 515 -10.33 22.61 -22.23
N GLY A 516 -11.57 22.79 -21.79
CA GLY A 516 -12.39 21.72 -21.21
C GLY A 516 -12.73 20.60 -22.19
N LYS A 517 -12.93 20.92 -23.48
CA LYS A 517 -13.33 19.96 -24.53
C LYS A 517 -12.39 18.76 -24.72
N LYS A 518 -11.15 18.81 -24.22
CA LYS A 518 -10.13 17.75 -24.33
C LYS A 518 -9.81 17.08 -22.99
N ILE A 519 -10.40 17.56 -21.89
CA ILE A 519 -10.14 17.00 -20.56
C ILE A 519 -10.90 15.69 -20.43
N GLU A 520 -10.16 14.61 -20.17
CA GLU A 520 -10.68 13.27 -19.93
C GLU A 520 -10.74 12.93 -18.43
N GLU A 521 -9.83 13.48 -17.62
CA GLU A 521 -9.86 13.31 -16.16
C GLU A 521 -9.85 14.67 -15.46
N LEU A 522 -10.88 14.94 -14.65
CA LEU A 522 -11.01 16.18 -13.89
C LEU A 522 -11.03 15.86 -12.40
N THR A 523 -10.07 16.39 -11.65
CA THR A 523 -10.09 16.39 -10.17
C THR A 523 -10.43 17.79 -9.69
N ILE A 524 -11.44 17.94 -8.85
CA ILE A 524 -11.91 19.23 -8.35
C ILE A 524 -12.20 19.13 -6.86
N ARG A 525 -12.10 20.24 -6.12
CA ARG A 525 -12.67 20.26 -4.77
C ARG A 525 -14.18 20.38 -4.82
N GLN A 526 -14.81 19.74 -3.86
CA GLN A 526 -16.25 19.78 -3.61
C GLN A 526 -16.82 21.21 -3.60
N SER A 527 -16.13 22.17 -2.96
CA SER A 527 -16.56 23.58 -2.86
C SER A 527 -16.54 24.36 -4.18
N ILE A 528 -16.05 23.76 -5.27
CA ILE A 528 -15.94 24.36 -6.61
C ILE A 528 -16.87 23.66 -7.59
N PHE A 529 -17.41 22.50 -7.22
CA PHE A 529 -18.20 21.71 -8.13
C PHE A 529 -19.52 22.41 -8.43
N HIS A 530 -19.74 22.66 -9.72
CA HIS A 530 -20.98 23.14 -10.29
C HIS A 530 -21.27 22.31 -11.54
N PHE A 531 -22.54 22.10 -11.87
CA PHE A 531 -22.94 21.30 -13.03
C PHE A 531 -22.48 21.88 -14.37
N ASP A 532 -22.28 23.20 -14.43
CA ASP A 532 -21.79 23.88 -15.63
C ASP A 532 -20.41 23.41 -16.09
N ILE A 533 -19.63 22.71 -15.25
CA ILE A 533 -18.35 22.12 -15.69
C ILE A 533 -18.55 21.12 -16.84
N PHE A 534 -19.68 20.42 -16.88
CA PHE A 534 -20.00 19.44 -17.91
C PHE A 534 -20.28 20.11 -19.26
N LYS A 535 -20.84 21.33 -19.27
CA LYS A 535 -21.00 22.15 -20.48
C LYS A 535 -19.66 22.49 -21.11
N HIS A 536 -18.64 22.69 -20.29
CA HIS A 536 -17.30 23.04 -20.75
C HIS A 536 -16.41 21.84 -21.04
N CYS A 537 -16.70 20.68 -20.42
CA CYS A 537 -15.84 19.51 -20.47
C CYS A 537 -16.55 18.24 -20.99
N PRO A 538 -17.12 18.25 -22.21
CA PRO A 538 -17.94 17.16 -22.74
C PRO A 538 -17.20 15.82 -22.96
N SER A 539 -15.89 15.76 -22.72
CA SER A 539 -15.06 14.55 -22.90
C SER A 539 -14.58 13.94 -21.60
N ILE A 540 -15.04 14.43 -20.44
CA ILE A 540 -14.63 13.88 -19.14
C ILE A 540 -15.09 12.43 -19.05
N LYS A 541 -14.17 11.53 -18.73
CA LYS A 541 -14.42 10.12 -18.40
C LYS A 541 -14.35 9.87 -16.91
N VAL A 542 -13.43 10.54 -16.22
CA VAL A 542 -13.23 10.37 -14.77
C VAL A 542 -13.35 11.71 -14.06
N LEU A 543 -14.35 11.84 -13.20
CA LEU A 543 -14.52 13.00 -12.32
C LEU A 543 -14.12 12.64 -10.90
N THR A 544 -13.04 13.23 -10.38
CA THR A 544 -12.62 13.07 -8.99
C THR A 544 -13.05 14.27 -8.15
N ILE A 545 -13.89 14.06 -7.14
CA ILE A 545 -14.33 15.08 -6.20
C ILE A 545 -13.54 14.93 -4.90
N ASN A 546 -12.67 15.89 -4.62
CA ASN A 546 -11.91 15.95 -3.38
C ASN A 546 -12.74 16.64 -2.29
N THR A 547 -13.17 15.84 -1.32
CA THR A 547 -13.96 16.25 -0.16
C THR A 547 -13.01 16.52 0.99
N ARG A 548 -12.86 17.79 1.36
CA ARG A 548 -12.05 18.18 2.50
C ARG A 548 -12.98 18.67 3.60
N SER A 549 -13.01 17.97 4.73
CA SER A 549 -13.82 18.31 5.90
C SER A 549 -13.16 19.43 6.72
N ASP A 550 -12.88 20.57 6.11
CA ASP A 550 -12.36 21.71 6.87
C ASP A 550 -13.49 22.41 7.66
N SER A 551 -14.76 22.24 7.27
CA SER A 551 -15.91 22.79 7.99
C SER A 551 -17.11 21.83 8.04
N ALA A 552 -17.94 21.94 9.08
CA ALA A 552 -19.23 21.23 9.17
C ALA A 552 -20.24 21.66 8.09
N ALA A 553 -19.95 22.74 7.35
CA ALA A 553 -20.81 23.28 6.30
C ALA A 553 -20.55 22.66 4.91
N ASP A 554 -19.49 21.86 4.74
CA ASP A 554 -19.13 21.27 3.44
C ASP A 554 -20.01 20.05 3.10
N GLN A 555 -21.28 20.30 2.75
CA GLN A 555 -22.19 19.27 2.20
C GLN A 555 -21.77 18.87 0.78
N LEU A 556 -21.79 17.57 0.47
CA LEU A 556 -21.54 17.09 -0.90
C LEU A 556 -22.51 17.80 -1.84
N PRO A 557 -22.07 18.17 -3.06
CA PRO A 557 -22.96 18.79 -4.03
C PRO A 557 -24.18 17.90 -4.24
N SER A 558 -25.36 18.47 -4.09
CA SER A 558 -26.60 17.75 -4.39
C SER A 558 -26.61 17.49 -5.88
N MET A 559 -26.71 16.22 -6.27
CA MET A 559 -26.98 15.84 -7.67
C MET A 559 -28.42 15.39 -7.85
N GLY A 560 -29.30 16.08 -7.14
CA GLY A 560 -30.76 15.97 -7.22
C GLY A 560 -31.31 16.24 -8.61
N ALA A 561 -32.52 15.73 -8.85
CA ALA A 561 -33.30 16.00 -10.06
C ALA A 561 -33.38 17.50 -10.44
N SER A 562 -33.40 18.40 -9.46
CA SER A 562 -33.46 19.85 -9.69
C SER A 562 -32.16 20.43 -10.24
N GLU A 563 -31.01 19.87 -9.87
CA GLU A 563 -29.71 20.30 -10.37
C GLU A 563 -29.37 19.58 -11.68
N SER A 564 -29.73 18.31 -11.81
CA SER A 564 -29.59 17.57 -13.07
C SER A 564 -30.45 18.16 -14.19
N ALA A 565 -31.64 18.70 -13.86
CA ALA A 565 -32.49 19.41 -14.82
C ALA A 565 -31.83 20.68 -15.41
N LYS A 566 -30.78 21.22 -14.77
CA LYS A 566 -30.00 22.34 -15.32
C LYS A 566 -29.03 21.91 -16.41
N LEU A 567 -28.71 20.61 -16.52
CA LEU A 567 -27.93 20.10 -17.64
C LEU A 567 -28.78 20.12 -18.90
N GLU A 568 -28.52 21.10 -19.77
CA GLU A 568 -29.17 21.24 -21.08
C GLU A 568 -28.98 19.98 -21.96
N HIS A 569 -27.92 19.19 -21.71
CA HIS A 569 -27.52 18.05 -22.52
C HIS A 569 -27.05 16.86 -21.67
N LYS A 570 -27.24 15.65 -22.20
CA LYS A 570 -26.64 14.41 -21.65
C LYS A 570 -25.13 14.42 -21.84
N HIS A 571 -24.41 13.88 -20.87
CA HIS A 571 -22.96 13.78 -20.85
C HIS A 571 -22.52 12.34 -21.09
N ASP A 572 -22.37 11.98 -22.36
CA ASP A 572 -22.20 10.60 -22.84
C ASP A 572 -20.81 10.01 -22.61
N SER A 573 -19.85 10.75 -22.07
CA SER A 573 -18.48 10.25 -21.85
C SER A 573 -18.15 9.94 -20.39
N LEU A 574 -18.96 10.38 -19.41
CA LEU A 574 -18.59 10.24 -17.99
C LEU A 574 -18.77 8.80 -17.55
N GLU A 575 -17.67 8.09 -17.31
CA GLU A 575 -17.66 6.67 -16.97
C GLU A 575 -17.51 6.42 -15.47
N CYS A 576 -16.80 7.30 -14.75
CA CYS A 576 -16.45 7.12 -13.36
C CYS A 576 -16.49 8.42 -12.53
N ILE A 577 -17.11 8.36 -11.35
CA ILE A 577 -17.02 9.40 -10.32
C ILE A 577 -16.22 8.87 -9.14
N VAL A 578 -15.15 9.55 -8.75
CA VAL A 578 -14.26 9.17 -7.65
C VAL A 578 -14.33 10.22 -6.54
N PHE A 579 -14.77 9.84 -5.36
CA PHE A 579 -14.64 10.70 -4.20
C PHE A 579 -13.30 10.45 -3.52
N GLN A 580 -12.56 11.51 -3.22
CA GLN A 580 -11.31 11.43 -2.46
C GLN A 580 -11.46 12.23 -1.17
N SER A 581 -11.22 11.58 -0.03
CA SER A 581 -11.16 12.27 1.27
C SER A 581 -9.73 12.25 1.79
N THR A 582 -9.25 13.42 2.22
CA THR A 582 -7.89 13.59 2.75
C THR A 582 -7.82 13.50 4.29
N HIS A 583 -8.94 13.49 5.01
CA HIS A 583 -8.97 13.47 6.48
C HIS A 583 -9.97 12.45 7.04
N TYR A 584 -9.54 11.69 8.06
CA TYR A 584 -10.33 10.62 8.67
C TYR A 584 -11.17 11.06 9.87
N ASP A 585 -10.95 12.27 10.39
CA ASP A 585 -11.43 12.66 11.72
C ASP A 585 -12.96 12.86 11.79
N SER A 586 -13.64 13.06 10.66
CA SER A 586 -15.10 13.26 10.57
C SER A 586 -15.83 12.17 9.78
N TRP A 587 -15.36 10.92 9.85
CA TRP A 587 -15.91 9.80 9.05
C TRP A 587 -17.44 9.72 9.03
N LYS A 588 -18.12 9.96 10.16
CA LYS A 588 -19.59 9.95 10.24
C LYS A 588 -20.24 11.04 9.38
N SER A 589 -19.72 12.28 9.43
CA SER A 589 -20.24 13.39 8.62
C SER A 589 -20.09 13.07 7.13
N HIS A 590 -18.93 12.54 6.76
CA HIS A 590 -18.63 12.16 5.39
C HIS A 590 -19.54 11.02 4.89
N VAL A 591 -19.79 9.99 5.71
CA VAL A 591 -20.76 8.92 5.43
C VAL A 591 -22.14 9.50 5.15
N ASN A 592 -22.64 10.40 6.01
CA ASN A 592 -23.96 11.00 5.85
C ASN A 592 -24.04 11.86 4.57
N ALA A 593 -22.99 12.60 4.24
CA ALA A 593 -22.95 13.40 3.02
C ALA A 593 -23.06 12.50 1.78
N VAL A 594 -22.35 11.37 1.76
CA VAL A 594 -22.38 10.41 0.64
C VAL A 594 -23.74 9.73 0.54
N GLU A 595 -24.34 9.34 1.65
CA GLU A 595 -25.69 8.78 1.67
C GLU A 595 -26.73 9.77 1.13
N LYS A 596 -26.62 11.05 1.51
CA LYS A 596 -27.44 12.12 0.94
C LYS A 596 -27.22 12.26 -0.57
N PHE A 597 -25.97 12.31 -1.02
CA PHE A 597 -25.64 12.34 -2.45
C PHE A 597 -26.25 11.16 -3.21
N LEU A 598 -26.10 9.93 -2.71
CA LEU A 598 -26.64 8.72 -3.36
C LEU A 598 -28.18 8.69 -3.36
N THR A 599 -28.81 9.32 -2.37
CA THR A 599 -30.26 9.45 -2.29
C THR A 599 -30.79 10.39 -3.36
N ASP A 600 -30.11 11.52 -3.53
CA ASP A 600 -30.52 12.56 -4.47
C ASP A 600 -30.07 12.25 -5.91
N PHE A 601 -29.10 11.35 -6.10
CA PHE A 601 -28.45 11.11 -7.38
C PHE A 601 -29.41 10.72 -8.51
N ASP A 602 -29.41 11.55 -9.57
CA ASP A 602 -30.04 11.26 -10.86
C ASP A 602 -29.00 10.86 -11.91
N SER A 603 -29.15 9.64 -12.46
CA SER A 603 -28.26 9.09 -13.49
C SER A 603 -28.64 9.50 -14.92
N THR A 604 -29.84 10.07 -15.11
CA THR A 604 -30.40 10.40 -16.44
C THR A 604 -29.46 11.24 -17.32
N PRO A 605 -28.71 12.23 -16.76
CA PRO A 605 -27.76 13.00 -17.55
C PRO A 605 -26.45 12.26 -17.89
N PHE A 606 -26.17 11.11 -17.29
CA PHE A 606 -24.88 10.42 -17.38
C PHE A 606 -25.03 8.97 -17.87
N PRO A 607 -25.48 8.74 -19.11
CA PRO A 607 -25.81 7.40 -19.60
C PRO A 607 -24.60 6.46 -19.71
N ALA A 608 -23.37 7.00 -19.78
CA ALA A 608 -22.15 6.19 -19.80
C ALA A 608 -21.58 5.89 -18.41
N LEU A 609 -22.17 6.42 -17.34
CA LEU A 609 -21.65 6.25 -15.99
C LEU A 609 -21.80 4.79 -15.57
N ARG A 610 -20.67 4.17 -15.23
CA ARG A 610 -20.60 2.76 -14.82
C ARG A 610 -20.11 2.60 -13.40
N GLU A 611 -19.41 3.59 -12.87
CA GLU A 611 -18.69 3.44 -11.60
C GLU A 611 -18.75 4.67 -10.70
N ILE A 612 -19.04 4.45 -9.42
CA ILE A 612 -18.85 5.44 -8.36
C ILE A 612 -17.88 4.86 -7.33
N GLN A 613 -16.71 5.47 -7.20
CA GLN A 613 -15.69 5.10 -6.23
C GLN A 613 -15.75 5.97 -4.98
N HIS A 614 -15.75 5.35 -3.80
CA HIS A 614 -15.69 6.08 -2.54
C HIS A 614 -14.85 5.34 -1.47
N PRO A 615 -13.96 6.02 -0.72
CA PRO A 615 -13.16 5.42 0.36
C PRO A 615 -13.99 4.82 1.49
N ALA A 616 -15.20 5.34 1.70
CA ALA A 616 -16.17 4.84 2.67
C ALA A 616 -16.89 3.56 2.27
N PHE A 617 -16.90 3.20 0.98
CA PHE A 617 -17.43 1.92 0.58
C PHE A 617 -16.48 0.84 1.11
N ARG A 618 -16.95 0.13 2.13
CA ARG A 618 -16.27 -1.01 2.72
C ARG A 618 -17.18 -2.21 2.60
N TRP A 619 -16.74 -3.18 1.81
CA TRP A 619 -17.42 -4.45 1.68
C TRP A 619 -16.97 -5.34 2.85
N ASN A 620 -17.72 -5.25 3.95
CA ASN A 620 -17.43 -6.06 5.12
C ASN A 620 -17.44 -7.54 4.77
N ASN A 621 -16.59 -8.31 5.44
CA ASN A 621 -16.46 -9.72 5.12
C ASN A 621 -17.55 -10.59 5.77
N SER A 622 -18.21 -10.08 6.81
CA SER A 622 -19.24 -10.80 7.55
C SER A 622 -20.66 -10.46 7.06
N GLU A 623 -21.49 -11.49 6.91
CA GLU A 623 -22.89 -11.35 6.49
C GLU A 623 -23.70 -10.43 7.40
N LYS A 624 -23.48 -10.52 8.72
CA LYS A 624 -24.15 -9.68 9.72
C LYS A 624 -23.81 -8.19 9.55
N GLU A 625 -22.55 -7.86 9.25
CA GLU A 625 -22.15 -6.47 9.01
C GLU A 625 -22.54 -5.98 7.62
N LEU A 626 -22.60 -6.87 6.63
CA LEU A 626 -23.11 -6.55 5.30
C LEU A 626 -24.59 -6.16 5.37
N LEU A 627 -25.41 -6.93 6.09
CA LEU A 627 -26.83 -6.60 6.32
C LEU A 627 -27.05 -5.27 7.04
N LYS A 628 -26.07 -4.85 7.86
CA LYS A 628 -26.09 -3.56 8.57
C LYS A 628 -25.47 -2.42 7.77
N SER A 629 -24.72 -2.72 6.71
CA SER A 629 -24.01 -1.71 5.95
C SER A 629 -24.98 -0.98 5.03
N PRO A 630 -25.18 0.35 5.19
CA PRO A 630 -26.02 1.12 4.28
C PRO A 630 -25.49 1.04 2.83
N TRP A 631 -24.18 0.86 2.66
CA TRP A 631 -23.53 0.76 1.35
C TRP A 631 -23.94 -0.45 0.53
N VAL A 632 -24.32 -1.57 1.15
CA VAL A 632 -24.78 -2.76 0.43
C VAL A 632 -26.11 -2.47 -0.24
N LYS A 633 -27.05 -1.87 0.51
CA LYS A 633 -28.35 -1.45 -0.02
C LYS A 633 -28.20 -0.47 -1.18
N TRP A 634 -27.31 0.50 -1.02
CA TRP A 634 -27.01 1.45 -2.10
C TRP A 634 -26.36 0.79 -3.31
N ALA A 635 -25.42 -0.12 -3.11
CA ALA A 635 -24.74 -0.81 -4.21
C ALA A 635 -25.70 -1.70 -5.01
N GLU A 636 -26.64 -2.37 -4.34
CA GLU A 636 -27.69 -3.16 -4.98
C GLU A 636 -28.66 -2.25 -5.73
N LYS A 637 -29.18 -1.21 -5.08
CA LYS A 637 -30.08 -0.21 -5.69
C LYS A 637 -29.48 0.44 -6.94
N PHE A 638 -28.22 0.88 -6.88
CA PHE A 638 -27.55 1.52 -8.02
C PHE A 638 -27.30 0.55 -9.16
N ARG A 639 -26.97 -0.70 -8.84
CA ARG A 639 -26.78 -1.73 -9.86
C ARG A 639 -28.09 -2.08 -10.56
N GLU A 640 -29.18 -2.25 -9.80
CA GLU A 640 -30.49 -2.63 -10.34
C GLU A 640 -31.16 -1.49 -11.11
N ASN A 641 -31.16 -0.27 -10.56
CA ASN A 641 -31.89 0.84 -11.15
C ASN A 641 -31.11 1.56 -12.25
N TYR A 642 -29.78 1.59 -12.15
CA TYR A 642 -28.93 2.44 -13.00
C TYR A 642 -27.80 1.68 -13.70
N ASN A 643 -27.59 0.39 -13.41
CA ASN A 643 -26.43 -0.37 -13.87
C ASN A 643 -25.07 0.29 -13.49
N ILE A 644 -25.02 0.96 -12.34
CA ILE A 644 -23.82 1.61 -11.81
C ILE A 644 -23.23 0.78 -10.67
N HIS A 645 -21.92 0.55 -10.72
CA HIS A 645 -21.17 -0.14 -9.68
C HIS A 645 -20.65 0.84 -8.62
N LEU A 646 -20.95 0.58 -7.35
CA LEU A 646 -20.25 1.20 -6.24
C LEU A 646 -18.94 0.45 -5.95
N VAL A 647 -17.83 1.18 -5.82
CA VAL A 647 -16.48 0.61 -5.76
C VAL A 647 -15.67 1.22 -4.62
N CYS A 648 -14.99 0.37 -3.84
CA CYS A 648 -14.17 0.86 -2.73
C CYS A 648 -12.86 1.49 -3.23
N ARG A 649 -12.12 2.18 -2.34
CA ARG A 649 -10.79 2.76 -2.64
C ARG A 649 -9.79 1.78 -3.28
N ARG A 650 -9.97 0.47 -3.08
CA ARG A 650 -9.08 -0.57 -3.64
C ARG A 650 -9.53 -1.07 -5.01
N GLY A 651 -10.53 -0.46 -5.63
CA GLY A 651 -11.09 -0.92 -6.90
C GLY A 651 -11.99 -2.16 -6.77
N ALA A 652 -12.30 -2.61 -5.57
CA ALA A 652 -13.18 -3.77 -5.39
C ALA A 652 -14.65 -3.35 -5.51
N GLN A 653 -15.36 -3.98 -6.45
CA GLN A 653 -16.80 -3.81 -6.66
C GLN A 653 -17.62 -4.63 -5.65
N TRP A 654 -18.81 -4.15 -5.29
CA TRP A 654 -19.79 -5.00 -4.60
C TRP A 654 -20.20 -6.15 -5.53
N ARG A 655 -20.06 -7.39 -5.03
CA ARG A 655 -20.56 -8.58 -5.71
C ARG A 655 -21.72 -9.11 -4.90
N LEU A 656 -22.89 -9.21 -5.54
CA LEU A 656 -24.08 -9.82 -4.96
C LEU A 656 -23.69 -11.22 -4.47
N ARG A 657 -23.63 -11.39 -3.15
CA ARG A 657 -23.47 -12.70 -2.56
C ARG A 657 -24.85 -13.33 -2.65
N ARG A 658 -24.96 -14.49 -3.31
CA ARG A 658 -26.17 -15.31 -3.19
C ARG A 658 -26.37 -15.51 -1.70
N VAL A 659 -27.37 -14.82 -1.13
CA VAL A 659 -27.82 -15.08 0.21
C VAL A 659 -28.20 -16.55 0.17
N PHE A 660 -27.47 -17.35 0.93
CA PHE A 660 -27.81 -18.75 1.05
C PHE A 660 -29.13 -18.73 1.81
N GLU A 661 -30.26 -18.74 1.10
CA GLU A 661 -31.56 -18.87 1.73
C GLU A 661 -31.43 -20.12 2.60
N PRO A 662 -31.50 -19.99 3.93
CA PRO A 662 -31.41 -21.16 4.78
C PRO A 662 -32.60 -22.02 4.36
N LYS A 663 -32.32 -23.16 3.69
CA LYS A 663 -33.35 -24.14 3.34
C LYS A 663 -34.21 -24.29 4.57
N LYS A 664 -35.47 -23.83 4.51
CA LYS A 664 -36.42 -23.98 5.60
C LYS A 664 -36.45 -25.47 5.89
N VAL A 665 -35.76 -25.90 6.93
CA VAL A 665 -35.79 -27.29 7.37
C VAL A 665 -37.23 -27.48 7.81
N ASN A 666 -38.02 -28.16 6.98
CA ASN A 666 -39.39 -28.52 7.30
C ASN A 666 -39.34 -29.32 8.60
N LYS A 667 -39.65 -28.67 9.72
CA LYS A 667 -39.86 -29.29 11.03
C LYS A 667 -41.21 -30.02 11.08
N LYS A 668 -41.58 -30.73 10.01
CA LYS A 668 -42.71 -31.68 10.04
C LYS A 668 -42.13 -33.09 9.98
N THR A 669 -42.76 -33.97 10.76
CA THR A 669 -42.49 -35.40 10.98
C THR A 669 -41.24 -35.77 11.80
N ARG A 670 -41.28 -35.43 13.10
CA ARG A 670 -40.98 -36.39 14.17
C ARG A 670 -42.14 -36.38 15.17
N LYS A 671 -43.21 -37.07 14.79
CA LYS A 671 -44.08 -37.85 15.66
C LYS A 671 -44.52 -39.05 14.84
#